data_AF-A0A7M7JSR2-F1
#
_entry.id   AF-A0A7M7JSR2-F1
#
_cell.length_a   1.000
_cell.length_b   1.000
_cell.length_c   1.000
_cell.angle_alpha   90.00
_cell.angle_beta   90.00
_cell.angle_gamma   90.00
#
_symmetry.space_group_name_H-M   'P 1'
#
loop_
_entity.id
_entity.type
_entity.pdbx_description
1 polymer ?
#
loop_
_entity_poly.entity_id
_entity_poly.type
_entity_poly.pdbx_seq_one_letter_code
_entity_poly.pdbx_strand_id
1 'polypeptide(L)'
;MPEDGLSASVRSDWKPLGTDVNFRKFEIYEMQWHTQVHLQDFIVAAAPFGGAIALLRTDRRCRPGGEQIQVHSAAGQSIKKISEELIVVGSDGSVHVFPFDPHVIRVKYSFTLGKEAKDAGVIDTRVFNTRHNQSTGVVVLTGSYRFILVKSLHDPRTNELPDIGLSSMPSCWQVVSIADSLKVLVAKDNLIYVINANDRSIRQFTGLFDSKITAITEMALSFNHKLLALFSDTGAIWIGTSDLIKGNEHNTKTRSRPRQFVWCGKDGVVATWANSMVLVGFEQQDIRYTLEGDDTTHIVAEPDGCRVITNIKHYFLQKVPIEVDDLFNIGSFAPGRLLLEAADLYRKGSHLADQYLTLIKEDDGQLEQAVDQCIRATGHQWDEESQKALLKAASFGKVFQPIEGKNRDQYVNMCKHVRVLNAIRSPQIGMPLSFRQFEALGESVVIDRLIVRQHWPMAQAISSYLKLNMENKILVHWACYKVEQKHLNTNEVATAIGTRLSTVRAMQYSEIANRAADEGRKDLAVRLLDFEPRAAEQVPLLLKLNQPEDALSKAVDSGDADLVYQAIFYMKEHASAGFNLKLRQFPVAMNLYQKLCRENDREKLEDLIDQEDDHAAMAKIKIEDAMNASRKEQKIAAMQLAAEHLRRTPDEFGAHQLELHIKLLRSQMKFEQKLPSLKLFDLHVNDTLMELLKVSELRAAEEIKKEFAVSDRRWMWLRAKVLAKQGQWDELEKLSKQKRVPLIGFQGFAELCLTYQNKMEALKYILKLKEDPKVNYVLRYTDGDIKKAAALAHEQKDVECLQLLREKAIEKAKTAYLANEIDEYILRLKNKK
;
A
#
# COMPACT_ATOMS: atom_id res chain seq x y z
N MET A 1 -15.99 -61.37 -24.07
CA MET A 1 -16.86 -60.50 -23.24
C MET A 1 -16.39 -59.08 -23.46
N PRO A 2 -17.24 -58.13 -23.87
CA PRO A 2 -16.73 -56.81 -24.24
C PRO A 2 -16.27 -56.10 -22.96
N GLU A 3 -14.97 -55.84 -22.86
CA GLU A 3 -14.35 -54.94 -21.89
C GLU A 3 -14.70 -53.47 -22.22
N ASP A 4 -15.97 -53.14 -22.45
CA ASP A 4 -16.44 -51.76 -22.56
C ASP A 4 -16.63 -51.18 -21.14
N GLY A 5 -15.55 -51.20 -20.37
CA GLY A 5 -15.50 -50.71 -18.99
C GLY A 5 -14.58 -49.51 -18.85
N LEU A 6 -14.90 -48.62 -17.90
CA LEU A 6 -14.08 -47.46 -17.52
C LEU A 6 -12.58 -47.80 -17.40
N SER A 7 -12.27 -48.97 -16.81
CA SER A 7 -10.91 -49.45 -16.62
C SER A 7 -10.15 -49.77 -17.91
N ALA A 8 -10.83 -50.19 -18.97
CA ALA A 8 -10.21 -50.41 -20.28
C ALA A 8 -9.97 -49.08 -21.00
N SER A 9 -10.95 -48.16 -20.92
CA SER A 9 -10.84 -46.81 -21.48
C SER A 9 -9.63 -46.04 -20.90
N VAL A 10 -9.49 -45.99 -19.57
CA VAL A 10 -8.39 -45.28 -18.90
C VAL A 10 -7.02 -45.86 -19.23
N ARG A 11 -6.93 -47.19 -19.47
CA ARG A 11 -5.68 -47.90 -19.77
C ARG A 11 -5.31 -47.95 -21.24
N SER A 12 -6.20 -47.56 -22.14
CA SER A 12 -6.02 -47.68 -23.59
C SER A 12 -4.67 -47.10 -24.09
N ASP A 13 -4.23 -46.01 -23.46
CA ASP A 13 -3.00 -45.30 -23.83
C ASP A 13 -1.77 -45.68 -22.97
N TRP A 14 -1.85 -46.71 -22.12
CA TRP A 14 -0.77 -47.09 -21.21
C TRP A 14 0.25 -47.98 -21.90
N LYS A 15 1.52 -47.71 -21.64
CA LYS A 15 2.67 -48.51 -22.06
C LYS A 15 3.58 -48.77 -20.86
N PRO A 16 3.93 -50.03 -20.55
CA PRO A 16 4.88 -50.33 -19.49
C PRO A 16 6.29 -49.92 -19.90
N LEU A 17 7.06 -49.44 -18.93
CA LEU A 17 8.48 -49.12 -19.02
C LEU A 17 9.19 -49.75 -17.82
N GLY A 18 9.76 -50.94 -18.00
CA GLY A 18 10.25 -51.73 -16.87
C GLY A 18 9.18 -52.65 -16.30
N THR A 19 9.35 -53.07 -15.05
CA THR A 19 8.43 -54.02 -14.38
C THR A 19 7.20 -53.33 -13.81
N ASP A 20 7.39 -52.19 -13.14
CA ASP A 20 6.36 -51.60 -12.26
C ASP A 20 5.99 -50.15 -12.62
N VAL A 21 6.41 -49.66 -13.79
CA VAL A 21 6.17 -48.27 -14.20
C VAL A 21 5.40 -48.22 -15.51
N ASN A 22 4.22 -47.62 -15.47
CA ASN A 22 3.42 -47.35 -16.67
C ASN A 22 3.56 -45.87 -17.09
N PHE A 23 3.63 -45.63 -18.39
CA PHE A 23 3.52 -44.31 -19.00
C PHE A 23 2.28 -44.23 -19.87
N ARG A 24 1.67 -43.04 -19.96
CA ARG A 24 0.54 -42.77 -20.85
C ARG A 24 0.82 -41.58 -21.73
N LYS A 25 0.39 -41.66 -22.99
CA LYS A 25 0.44 -40.56 -23.97
C LYS A 25 -0.96 -40.33 -24.51
N PHE A 26 -1.58 -39.21 -24.16
CA PHE A 26 -2.94 -38.87 -24.59
C PHE A 26 -2.98 -37.49 -25.24
N GLU A 27 -3.99 -37.27 -26.08
CA GLU A 27 -4.22 -36.02 -26.78
C GLU A 27 -4.84 -34.96 -25.84
N ILE A 28 -4.30 -33.75 -25.87
CA ILE A 28 -4.78 -32.58 -25.13
C ILE A 28 -5.62 -31.69 -26.06
N TYR A 29 -5.08 -31.38 -27.25
CA TYR A 29 -5.69 -30.48 -28.22
C TYR A 29 -5.45 -30.94 -29.64
N GLU A 30 -6.45 -30.69 -30.48
CA GLU A 30 -6.25 -30.42 -31.90
C GLU A 30 -5.82 -28.95 -32.07
N MET A 31 -4.74 -28.73 -32.82
CA MET A 31 -4.09 -27.43 -32.92
C MET A 31 -4.88 -26.46 -33.81
N GLN A 32 -5.25 -25.32 -33.25
CA GLN A 32 -6.09 -24.31 -33.89
C GLN A 32 -5.34 -23.36 -34.83
N TRP A 33 -4.02 -23.49 -34.97
CA TRP A 33 -3.27 -22.68 -35.94
C TRP A 33 -3.38 -23.19 -37.39
N HIS A 34 -4.08 -24.31 -37.62
CA HIS A 34 -4.38 -24.88 -38.95
C HIS A 34 -3.14 -24.90 -39.88
N THR A 35 -3.31 -24.62 -41.18
CA THR A 35 -2.25 -24.59 -42.21
C THR A 35 -1.37 -23.33 -42.16
N GLN A 36 -1.53 -22.45 -41.16
CA GLN A 36 -0.77 -21.19 -41.09
C GLN A 36 0.61 -21.37 -40.46
N VAL A 37 0.80 -22.44 -39.68
CA VAL A 37 2.04 -22.71 -38.95
C VAL A 37 2.57 -24.07 -39.36
N HIS A 38 3.80 -24.06 -39.89
CA HIS A 38 4.61 -25.26 -40.08
C HIS A 38 5.82 -25.14 -39.16
N LEU A 39 5.86 -25.93 -38.08
CA LEU A 39 6.87 -25.79 -37.01
C LEU A 39 8.32 -25.83 -37.49
N GLN A 40 8.60 -26.48 -38.63
CA GLN A 40 9.93 -26.51 -39.26
C GLN A 40 10.46 -25.13 -39.67
N ASP A 41 9.57 -24.18 -39.96
CA ASP A 41 9.91 -22.84 -40.42
C ASP A 41 10.21 -21.88 -39.25
N PHE A 42 10.10 -22.35 -38.00
CA PHE A 42 10.18 -21.51 -36.80
C PHE A 42 11.17 -22.04 -35.77
N ILE A 43 11.80 -21.10 -35.05
CA ILE A 43 12.34 -21.33 -33.73
C ILE A 43 11.15 -21.31 -32.76
N VAL A 44 10.97 -22.41 -32.05
CA VAL A 44 9.84 -22.61 -31.13
C VAL A 44 10.34 -22.49 -29.69
N ALA A 45 9.67 -21.65 -28.90
CA ALA A 45 9.89 -21.55 -27.47
C ALA A 45 8.54 -21.65 -26.75
N ALA A 46 8.39 -22.61 -25.84
CA ALA A 46 7.14 -22.82 -25.11
C ALA A 46 7.38 -22.72 -23.60
N ALA A 47 6.54 -21.93 -22.93
CA ALA A 47 6.65 -21.74 -21.48
C ALA A 47 6.13 -22.96 -20.72
N PRO A 48 6.74 -23.37 -19.59
CA PRO A 48 6.30 -24.50 -18.78
C PRO A 48 4.93 -24.25 -18.12
N PHE A 49 4.38 -25.29 -17.47
CA PHE A 49 3.06 -25.32 -16.87
C PHE A 49 1.96 -24.97 -17.89
N GLY A 50 1.92 -25.65 -19.03
CA GLY A 50 0.90 -25.42 -20.06
C GLY A 50 0.89 -23.98 -20.60
N GLY A 51 2.04 -23.31 -20.55
CA GLY A 51 2.21 -21.92 -20.94
C GLY A 51 2.13 -21.69 -22.46
N ALA A 52 2.22 -20.42 -22.84
CA ALA A 52 2.15 -19.98 -24.24
C ALA A 52 3.30 -20.53 -25.11
N ILE A 53 3.07 -20.58 -26.42
CA ILE A 53 4.02 -21.01 -27.45
C ILE A 53 4.39 -19.78 -28.27
N ALA A 54 5.67 -19.41 -28.27
CA ALA A 54 6.24 -18.36 -29.10
C ALA A 54 6.95 -18.97 -30.32
N LEU A 55 6.71 -18.36 -31.48
CA LEU A 55 7.22 -18.79 -32.78
C LEU A 55 7.96 -17.63 -33.45
N LEU A 56 9.20 -17.86 -33.86
CA LEU A 56 10.04 -16.91 -34.59
C LEU A 56 10.50 -17.54 -35.91
N ARG A 57 10.16 -16.95 -37.07
CA ARG A 57 10.51 -17.51 -38.38
C ARG A 57 12.03 -17.57 -38.60
N THR A 58 12.53 -18.70 -39.11
CA THR A 58 13.97 -18.94 -39.35
C THR A 58 14.50 -18.28 -40.63
N ASP A 59 13.64 -18.01 -41.62
CA ASP A 59 14.01 -17.47 -42.94
C ASP A 59 14.28 -15.95 -42.94
N ARG A 60 13.89 -15.25 -41.88
CA ARG A 60 14.13 -13.82 -41.68
C ARG A 60 15.18 -13.65 -40.60
N ARG A 61 16.46 -13.84 -40.95
CA ARG A 61 17.58 -13.52 -40.05
C ARG A 61 17.68 -12.00 -39.86
N CYS A 62 17.36 -11.54 -38.64
CA CYS A 62 17.71 -10.27 -38.01
C CYS A 62 17.79 -9.06 -38.95
N ARG A 63 16.64 -8.50 -39.34
CA ARG A 63 16.59 -7.11 -39.81
C ARG A 63 16.31 -6.18 -38.62
N PRO A 64 17.05 -5.07 -38.46
CA PRO A 64 16.71 -4.04 -37.46
C PRO A 64 15.43 -3.33 -37.92
N GLY A 65 14.29 -3.70 -37.33
CA GLY A 65 12.97 -3.16 -37.73
C GLY A 65 11.73 -3.93 -37.28
N GLY A 66 11.86 -4.91 -36.37
CA GLY A 66 10.71 -5.59 -35.75
C GLY A 66 10.32 -6.90 -36.43
N GLU A 67 10.97 -8.00 -36.04
CA GLU A 67 10.46 -9.34 -36.34
C GLU A 67 9.21 -9.60 -35.49
N GLN A 68 8.14 -10.04 -36.14
CA GLN A 68 6.87 -10.28 -35.47
C GLN A 68 6.90 -11.70 -34.86
N ILE A 69 7.35 -11.79 -33.59
CA ILE A 69 7.21 -13.01 -32.79
C ILE A 69 5.72 -13.32 -32.68
N GLN A 70 5.32 -14.49 -33.16
CA GLN A 70 3.94 -14.95 -33.05
C GLN A 70 3.79 -15.70 -31.74
N VAL A 71 2.72 -15.41 -31.00
CA VAL A 71 2.46 -16.07 -29.72
C VAL A 71 1.10 -16.73 -29.80
N HIS A 72 1.04 -17.97 -29.35
CA HIS A 72 -0.14 -18.82 -29.35
C HIS A 72 -0.40 -19.39 -27.96
N SER A 73 -1.67 -19.67 -27.65
CA SER A 73 -2.04 -20.52 -26.52
C SER A 73 -1.52 -21.94 -26.74
N ALA A 74 -1.57 -22.79 -25.72
CA ALA A 74 -1.20 -24.20 -25.90
C ALA A 74 -2.11 -24.94 -26.88
N ALA A 75 -3.33 -24.45 -27.14
CA ALA A 75 -4.23 -24.99 -28.16
C ALA A 75 -3.97 -24.45 -29.58
N GLY A 76 -2.96 -23.57 -29.76
CA GLY A 76 -2.60 -23.00 -31.06
C GLY A 76 -3.35 -21.71 -31.44
N GLN A 77 -4.23 -21.20 -30.57
CA GLN A 77 -4.94 -19.93 -30.82
C GLN A 77 -3.98 -18.75 -30.66
N SER A 78 -3.95 -17.82 -31.62
CA SER A 78 -3.10 -16.62 -31.50
C SER A 78 -3.49 -15.76 -30.30
N ILE A 79 -2.51 -15.37 -29.49
CA ILE A 79 -2.68 -14.47 -28.35
C ILE A 79 -1.89 -13.19 -28.57
N LYS A 80 -2.51 -12.05 -28.28
CA LYS A 80 -1.91 -10.72 -28.48
C LYS A 80 -1.02 -10.27 -27.31
N LYS A 81 -1.19 -10.89 -26.14
CA LYS A 81 -0.44 -10.59 -24.91
C LYS A 81 -0.01 -11.91 -24.27
N ILE A 82 1.20 -11.95 -23.71
CA ILE A 82 1.80 -13.15 -23.12
C ILE A 82 1.63 -13.11 -21.61
N SER A 83 1.21 -14.23 -21.02
CA SER A 83 1.16 -14.42 -19.56
C SER A 83 2.48 -14.89 -18.96
N GLU A 84 3.57 -14.78 -19.70
CA GLU A 84 4.89 -15.25 -19.31
C GLU A 84 5.92 -14.25 -19.85
N GLU A 85 7.04 -14.05 -19.15
CA GLU A 85 8.11 -13.18 -19.65
C GLU A 85 8.83 -13.88 -20.80
N LEU A 86 8.75 -13.30 -22.00
CA LEU A 86 9.50 -13.77 -23.16
C LEU A 86 10.89 -13.11 -23.15
N ILE A 87 11.93 -13.93 -23.17
CA ILE A 87 13.32 -13.47 -23.18
C ILE A 87 13.89 -13.73 -24.57
N VAL A 88 14.36 -12.67 -25.21
CA VAL A 88 15.02 -12.74 -26.52
C VAL A 88 16.46 -12.31 -26.34
N VAL A 89 17.40 -13.20 -26.71
CA VAL A 89 18.83 -12.91 -26.69
C VAL A 89 19.29 -12.78 -28.14
N GLY A 90 19.75 -11.59 -28.50
CA GLY A 90 20.31 -11.27 -29.81
C GLY A 90 21.72 -11.85 -29.96
N SER A 91 22.10 -12.14 -31.20
CA SER A 91 23.45 -12.63 -31.52
C SER A 91 24.54 -11.60 -31.23
N ASP A 92 24.20 -10.32 -31.07
CA ASP A 92 25.08 -9.22 -30.69
C ASP A 92 25.23 -9.06 -29.17
N GLY A 93 24.63 -9.97 -28.38
CA GLY A 93 24.65 -9.92 -26.92
C GLY A 93 23.64 -8.94 -26.31
N SER A 94 22.68 -8.43 -27.09
CA SER A 94 21.51 -7.72 -26.56
C SER A 94 20.53 -8.69 -25.92
N VAL A 95 19.96 -8.33 -24.76
CA VAL A 95 18.91 -9.11 -24.10
C VAL A 95 17.69 -8.23 -23.97
N HIS A 96 16.58 -8.68 -24.54
CA HIS A 96 15.29 -8.03 -24.48
C HIS A 96 14.33 -8.89 -23.64
N VAL A 97 13.85 -8.31 -22.54
CA VAL A 97 12.81 -8.94 -21.72
C VAL A 97 11.49 -8.30 -22.08
N PHE A 98 10.60 -9.09 -22.66
CA PHE A 98 9.23 -8.68 -22.91
C PHE A 98 8.41 -8.93 -21.64
N PRO A 99 7.74 -7.89 -21.12
CA PRO A 99 7.08 -7.97 -19.83
C PRO A 99 5.90 -8.95 -19.85
N PHE A 100 5.64 -9.55 -18.68
CA PHE A 100 4.34 -10.09 -18.28
C PHE A 100 3.28 -8.99 -18.08
N ASP A 101 3.71 -7.73 -18.06
CA ASP A 101 2.86 -6.60 -17.76
C ASP A 101 1.85 -6.36 -18.90
N PRO A 102 0.54 -6.49 -18.63
CA PRO A 102 -0.53 -6.10 -19.57
C PRO A 102 -0.42 -4.65 -20.08
N HIS A 103 0.42 -3.82 -19.47
CA HIS A 103 0.52 -2.39 -19.66
C HIS A 103 1.72 -1.92 -20.50
N VAL A 104 2.56 -2.82 -21.01
CA VAL A 104 3.73 -2.40 -21.79
C VAL A 104 3.90 -3.32 -23.00
N ILE A 105 3.45 -2.86 -24.17
CA ILE A 105 3.67 -3.53 -25.48
C ILE A 105 5.10 -3.24 -26.01
N ARG A 106 5.97 -2.74 -25.15
CA ARG A 106 7.37 -2.42 -25.45
C ARG A 106 8.26 -3.31 -24.59
N VAL A 107 9.50 -3.50 -25.02
CA VAL A 107 10.53 -4.14 -24.22
C VAL A 107 10.50 -3.55 -22.80
N LYS A 108 10.31 -4.38 -21.77
CA LYS A 108 10.19 -3.96 -20.35
C LYS A 108 11.46 -3.22 -19.95
N TYR A 109 12.57 -3.88 -20.26
CA TYR A 109 13.92 -3.37 -20.20
C TYR A 109 14.80 -4.21 -21.12
N SER A 110 15.88 -3.59 -21.58
CA SER A 110 16.93 -4.25 -22.34
C SER A 110 18.27 -3.95 -21.71
N PHE A 111 19.17 -4.91 -21.76
CA PHE A 111 20.56 -4.73 -21.35
C PHE A 111 21.49 -5.45 -22.33
N THR A 112 22.78 -5.18 -22.22
CA THR A 112 23.81 -5.83 -23.05
C THR A 112 24.70 -6.72 -22.19
N LEU A 113 25.22 -7.79 -22.78
CA LEU A 113 26.05 -8.78 -22.09
C LEU A 113 27.53 -8.37 -21.99
N GLY A 114 27.87 -7.14 -22.37
CA GLY A 114 29.24 -6.61 -22.33
C GLY A 114 29.96 -6.67 -23.69
N LYS A 115 31.24 -6.27 -23.70
CA LYS A 115 32.04 -6.19 -24.93
C LYS A 115 32.32 -7.55 -25.55
N GLU A 116 32.62 -8.56 -24.73
CA GLU A 116 32.91 -9.93 -25.19
C GLU A 116 31.75 -10.51 -26.02
N ALA A 117 30.52 -10.40 -25.52
CA ALA A 117 29.34 -10.87 -26.25
C ALA A 117 29.08 -10.09 -27.55
N LYS A 118 29.43 -8.80 -27.57
CA LYS A 118 29.26 -7.94 -28.74
C LYS A 118 30.28 -8.25 -29.84
N ASP A 119 31.53 -8.47 -29.45
CA ASP A 119 32.64 -8.66 -30.39
C ASP A 119 32.70 -10.11 -30.90
N ALA A 120 32.52 -11.10 -30.02
CA ALA A 120 32.55 -12.52 -30.36
C ALA A 120 31.17 -13.08 -30.80
N GLY A 121 30.09 -12.35 -30.52
CA GLY A 121 28.72 -12.81 -30.74
C GLY A 121 28.26 -13.90 -29.77
N VAL A 122 26.94 -14.05 -29.62
CA VAL A 122 26.30 -15.14 -28.85
C VAL A 122 25.93 -16.29 -29.78
N ILE A 123 26.34 -17.52 -29.43
CA ILE A 123 26.05 -18.73 -30.22
C ILE A 123 24.98 -19.64 -29.60
N ASP A 124 24.83 -19.65 -28.27
CA ASP A 124 23.80 -20.43 -27.58
C ASP A 124 23.43 -19.79 -26.24
N THR A 125 22.25 -20.10 -25.69
CA THR A 125 21.72 -19.50 -24.46
C THR A 125 20.90 -20.52 -23.65
N ARG A 126 21.00 -20.43 -22.32
CA ARG A 126 20.15 -21.16 -21.38
C ARG A 126 19.53 -20.20 -20.36
N VAL A 127 18.22 -20.27 -20.23
CA VAL A 127 17.45 -19.58 -19.18
C VAL A 127 17.28 -20.53 -18.01
N PHE A 128 17.45 -20.05 -16.78
CA PHE A 128 17.24 -20.85 -15.57
C PHE A 128 16.50 -20.04 -14.50
N ASN A 129 15.81 -20.76 -13.60
CA ASN A 129 15.10 -20.16 -12.47
C ASN A 129 15.84 -20.47 -11.16
N THR A 130 15.92 -19.48 -10.28
CA THR A 130 16.57 -19.59 -8.96
C THR A 130 15.49 -19.69 -7.89
N ARG A 131 15.34 -20.85 -7.25
CA ARG A 131 14.17 -21.16 -6.40
C ARG A 131 14.09 -20.30 -5.13
N HIS A 132 15.22 -19.88 -4.55
CA HIS A 132 15.22 -19.12 -3.30
C HIS A 132 14.76 -17.67 -3.46
N ASN A 133 15.10 -17.03 -4.58
CA ASN A 133 14.79 -15.62 -4.83
C ASN A 133 13.73 -15.41 -5.93
N GLN A 134 13.14 -16.50 -6.46
CA GLN A 134 12.22 -16.48 -7.60
C GLN A 134 12.75 -15.65 -8.79
N SER A 135 14.08 -15.60 -8.96
CA SER A 135 14.73 -14.82 -10.00
C SER A 135 15.04 -15.68 -11.21
N THR A 136 14.69 -15.16 -12.38
CA THR A 136 15.11 -15.72 -13.68
C THR A 136 16.50 -15.20 -14.03
N GLY A 137 17.38 -16.09 -14.48
CA GLY A 137 18.73 -15.78 -14.94
C GLY A 137 19.01 -16.34 -16.33
N VAL A 138 20.10 -15.87 -16.93
CA VAL A 138 20.55 -16.29 -18.26
C VAL A 138 22.04 -16.61 -18.23
N VAL A 139 22.43 -17.69 -18.89
CA VAL A 139 23.82 -17.96 -19.27
C VAL A 139 23.88 -17.98 -20.78
N VAL A 140 24.90 -17.34 -21.36
CA VAL A 140 25.19 -17.40 -22.79
C VAL A 140 26.55 -18.02 -23.05
N LEU A 141 26.68 -18.66 -24.20
CA LEU A 141 27.94 -19.11 -24.79
C LEU A 141 28.29 -18.18 -25.96
N THR A 142 29.50 -17.62 -25.95
CA THR A 142 29.99 -16.70 -26.99
C THR A 142 30.71 -17.44 -28.13
N GLY A 143 30.94 -16.76 -29.26
CA GLY A 143 31.73 -17.29 -30.38
C GLY A 143 33.19 -17.59 -30.05
N SER A 144 33.71 -17.00 -28.97
CA SER A 144 35.02 -17.28 -28.36
C SER A 144 34.98 -18.46 -27.37
N TYR A 145 33.86 -19.18 -27.28
CA TYR A 145 33.62 -20.33 -26.39
C TYR A 145 33.70 -20.01 -24.89
N ARG A 146 33.34 -18.78 -24.52
CA ARG A 146 33.27 -18.32 -23.13
C ARG A 146 31.83 -18.24 -22.64
N PHE A 147 31.66 -18.39 -21.34
CA PHE A 147 30.35 -18.33 -20.70
C PHE A 147 30.17 -17.01 -19.94
N ILE A 148 29.06 -16.33 -20.22
CA ILE A 148 28.67 -15.10 -19.52
C ILE A 148 27.37 -15.37 -18.77
N LEU A 149 27.37 -15.07 -17.47
CA LEU A 149 26.26 -15.29 -16.56
C LEU A 149 25.61 -13.98 -16.13
N VAL A 150 24.29 -13.92 -16.21
CA VAL A 150 23.44 -12.94 -15.55
C VAL A 150 22.55 -13.67 -14.55
N LYS A 151 22.79 -13.45 -13.25
CA LYS A 151 22.10 -14.17 -12.16
C LYS A 151 20.62 -13.80 -12.02
N SER A 152 20.26 -12.55 -12.32
CA SER A 152 18.89 -12.03 -12.23
C SER A 152 18.64 -11.06 -13.38
N LEU A 153 17.51 -11.21 -14.07
CA LEU A 153 17.09 -10.26 -15.10
C LEU A 153 16.57 -8.94 -14.51
N HIS A 154 16.05 -8.95 -13.28
CA HIS A 154 15.58 -7.73 -12.61
C HIS A 154 16.72 -6.80 -12.18
N ASP A 155 17.89 -7.36 -11.91
CA ASP A 155 19.13 -6.63 -11.59
C ASP A 155 20.27 -7.21 -12.43
N PRO A 156 20.34 -6.83 -13.72
CA PRO A 156 21.21 -7.48 -14.69
C PRO A 156 22.68 -7.11 -14.44
N ARG A 157 23.42 -8.04 -13.85
CA ARG A 157 24.87 -7.96 -13.66
C ARG A 157 25.57 -9.07 -14.43
N THR A 158 26.40 -8.68 -15.38
CA THR A 158 27.19 -9.59 -16.22
C THR A 158 28.39 -10.14 -15.44
N ASN A 159 28.56 -11.46 -15.44
CA ASN A 159 29.66 -12.15 -14.80
C ASN A 159 30.29 -13.12 -15.79
N GLU A 160 31.52 -12.85 -16.21
CA GLU A 160 32.29 -13.80 -17.02
C GLU A 160 32.75 -14.97 -16.15
N LEU A 161 32.38 -16.18 -16.56
CA LEU A 161 32.76 -17.41 -15.87
C LEU A 161 34.21 -17.80 -16.19
N PRO A 162 34.88 -18.57 -15.31
CA PRO A 162 36.22 -19.08 -15.56
C PRO A 162 36.38 -19.75 -16.93
N ASP A 163 37.46 -19.39 -17.62
CA ASP A 163 37.80 -19.97 -18.92
C ASP A 163 38.34 -21.39 -18.74
N ILE A 164 37.72 -22.35 -19.42
CA ILE A 164 38.14 -23.77 -19.42
C ILE A 164 39.08 -24.10 -20.59
N GLY A 165 39.44 -23.11 -21.43
CA GLY A 165 40.43 -23.27 -22.49
C GLY A 165 39.93 -24.06 -23.71
N LEU A 166 38.65 -23.92 -24.08
CA LEU A 166 38.10 -24.60 -25.26
C LEU A 166 38.74 -24.07 -26.56
N SER A 167 39.33 -24.97 -27.35
CA SER A 167 39.84 -24.65 -28.69
C SER A 167 38.76 -24.69 -29.78
N SER A 168 37.62 -25.30 -29.48
CA SER A 168 36.49 -25.50 -30.40
C SER A 168 35.20 -25.63 -29.61
N MET A 169 34.07 -25.43 -30.29
CA MET A 169 32.74 -25.45 -29.69
C MET A 169 32.51 -26.70 -28.81
N PRO A 170 31.92 -26.55 -27.61
CA PRO A 170 31.53 -27.69 -26.80
C PRO A 170 30.42 -28.48 -27.50
N SER A 171 30.36 -29.79 -27.24
CA SER A 171 29.38 -30.67 -27.87
C SER A 171 27.96 -30.35 -27.41
N CYS A 172 27.80 -30.12 -26.11
CA CYS A 172 26.57 -29.69 -25.45
C CYS A 172 26.87 -29.10 -24.07
N TRP A 173 25.93 -28.34 -23.50
CA TRP A 173 26.08 -27.73 -22.18
C TRP A 173 24.73 -27.40 -21.54
N GLN A 174 24.69 -27.32 -20.21
CA GLN A 174 23.50 -27.04 -19.40
C GLN A 174 23.83 -26.25 -18.12
N VAL A 175 22.81 -25.60 -17.57
CA VAL A 175 22.92 -24.82 -16.32
C VAL A 175 22.17 -25.53 -15.20
N VAL A 176 22.91 -25.94 -14.17
CA VAL A 176 22.34 -26.55 -12.95
C VAL A 176 22.18 -25.47 -11.89
N SER A 177 20.93 -25.15 -11.58
CA SER A 177 20.53 -24.27 -10.48
C SER A 177 19.79 -25.09 -9.44
N ILE A 178 20.47 -25.46 -8.34
CA ILE A 178 19.91 -26.20 -7.21
C ILE A 178 20.24 -25.45 -5.93
N ALA A 179 19.20 -25.05 -5.20
CA ALA A 179 19.34 -24.19 -4.04
C ALA A 179 20.18 -22.94 -4.37
N ASP A 180 21.24 -22.66 -3.62
CA ASP A 180 22.16 -21.53 -3.88
C ASP A 180 23.32 -21.91 -4.81
N SER A 181 23.44 -23.18 -5.21
CA SER A 181 24.52 -23.66 -6.08
C SER A 181 24.14 -23.46 -7.55
N LEU A 182 24.90 -22.62 -8.24
CA LEU A 182 24.81 -22.42 -9.69
C LEU A 182 26.05 -22.98 -10.38
N LYS A 183 25.85 -23.96 -11.28
CA LYS A 183 26.92 -24.64 -12.01
C LYS A 183 26.60 -24.68 -13.50
N VAL A 184 27.63 -24.59 -14.34
CA VAL A 184 27.53 -24.83 -15.78
C VAL A 184 28.24 -26.14 -16.09
N LEU A 185 27.50 -27.09 -16.64
CA LEU A 185 28.01 -28.37 -17.13
C LEU A 185 28.33 -28.21 -18.61
N VAL A 186 29.56 -28.54 -19.01
CA VAL A 186 30.04 -28.39 -20.39
C VAL A 186 30.65 -29.71 -20.83
N ALA A 187 30.08 -30.33 -21.86
CA ALA A 187 30.64 -31.54 -22.44
C ALA A 187 31.55 -31.20 -23.62
N LYS A 188 32.76 -31.75 -23.61
CA LYS A 188 33.68 -31.72 -24.74
C LYS A 188 34.27 -33.12 -24.91
N ASP A 189 34.02 -33.73 -26.06
CA ASP A 189 34.33 -35.14 -26.31
C ASP A 189 33.72 -36.01 -25.18
N ASN A 190 34.48 -36.89 -24.54
CA ASN A 190 34.01 -37.72 -23.44
C ASN A 190 34.18 -37.09 -22.04
N LEU A 191 34.58 -35.81 -21.96
CA LEU A 191 34.83 -35.09 -20.73
C LEU A 191 33.67 -34.17 -20.37
N ILE A 192 33.37 -34.06 -19.08
CA ILE A 192 32.45 -33.04 -18.54
C ILE A 192 33.22 -32.08 -17.64
N TYR A 193 33.19 -30.80 -17.99
CA TYR A 193 33.64 -29.71 -17.14
C TYR A 193 32.46 -29.16 -16.34
N VAL A 194 32.67 -28.98 -15.04
CA VAL A 194 31.72 -28.38 -14.12
C VAL A 194 32.29 -27.07 -13.63
N ILE A 195 31.75 -25.96 -14.14
CA ILE A 195 32.13 -24.61 -13.75
C ILE A 195 31.17 -24.16 -12.64
N ASN A 196 31.68 -23.97 -11.43
CA ASN A 196 30.86 -23.46 -10.33
C ASN A 196 30.91 -21.92 -10.33
N ALA A 197 29.75 -21.29 -10.49
CA ALA A 197 29.65 -19.84 -10.62
C ALA A 197 29.87 -19.10 -9.29
N ASN A 198 29.77 -19.78 -8.14
CA ASN A 198 29.89 -19.15 -6.83
C ASN A 198 31.34 -19.07 -6.35
N ASP A 199 32.06 -20.19 -6.41
CA ASP A 199 33.46 -20.29 -5.97
C ASP A 199 34.47 -20.15 -7.12
N ARG A 200 33.97 -20.03 -8.37
CA ARG A 200 34.77 -19.97 -9.60
C ARG A 200 35.69 -21.18 -9.81
N SER A 201 35.37 -22.32 -9.19
CA SER A 201 36.11 -23.57 -9.37
C SER A 201 35.70 -24.30 -10.65
N ILE A 202 36.65 -25.00 -11.25
CA ILE A 202 36.44 -25.90 -12.39
C ILE A 202 36.76 -27.32 -11.93
N ARG A 203 35.84 -28.25 -12.14
CA ARG A 203 36.07 -29.69 -11.94
C ARG A 203 35.88 -30.44 -13.25
N GLN A 204 36.61 -31.52 -13.43
CA GLN A 204 36.54 -32.36 -14.62
C GLN A 204 36.13 -33.78 -14.23
N PHE A 205 35.20 -34.35 -15.00
CA PHE A 205 34.71 -35.72 -14.86
C PHE A 205 34.91 -36.48 -16.17
N THR A 206 35.17 -37.79 -16.05
CA THR A 206 35.30 -38.74 -17.16
C THR A 206 34.88 -40.13 -16.69
N GLY A 207 34.69 -41.07 -17.63
CA GLY A 207 34.36 -42.47 -17.29
C GLY A 207 32.96 -42.65 -16.69
N LEU A 208 32.00 -41.81 -17.07
CA LEU A 208 30.61 -41.90 -16.58
C LEU A 208 29.81 -43.04 -17.23
N PHE A 209 30.18 -43.42 -18.45
CA PHE A 209 29.58 -44.52 -19.19
C PHE A 209 30.38 -45.79 -18.93
N ASP A 210 29.67 -46.91 -18.75
CA ASP A 210 30.27 -48.24 -18.68
C ASP A 210 30.79 -48.63 -20.08
N SER A 211 30.11 -48.16 -21.14
CA SER A 211 30.55 -48.33 -22.51
C SER A 211 31.65 -47.34 -22.91
N LYS A 212 32.53 -47.80 -23.83
CA LYS A 212 33.56 -46.94 -24.43
C LYS A 212 32.91 -45.96 -25.41
N ILE A 213 32.73 -44.72 -24.96
CA ILE A 213 32.23 -43.61 -25.78
C ILE A 213 33.38 -42.70 -26.25
N THR A 214 33.20 -42.01 -27.37
CA THR A 214 34.17 -41.01 -27.84
C THR A 214 33.69 -39.59 -27.54
N ALA A 215 32.38 -39.35 -27.57
CA ALA A 215 31.81 -38.04 -27.31
C ALA A 215 30.42 -38.10 -26.66
N ILE A 216 30.19 -37.18 -25.74
CA ILE A 216 28.85 -36.82 -25.26
C ILE A 216 28.32 -35.75 -26.22
N THR A 217 27.17 -35.99 -26.83
CA THR A 217 26.63 -35.14 -27.89
C THR A 217 25.40 -34.34 -27.47
N GLU A 218 24.64 -34.82 -26.48
CA GLU A 218 23.48 -34.10 -25.92
C GLU A 218 23.40 -34.26 -24.39
N MET A 219 22.80 -33.26 -23.73
CA MET A 219 22.54 -33.31 -22.30
C MET A 219 21.24 -32.59 -21.91
N ALA A 220 20.51 -33.16 -20.96
CA ALA A 220 19.23 -32.65 -20.50
C ALA A 220 19.11 -32.73 -18.98
N LEU A 221 18.50 -31.72 -18.37
CA LEU A 221 18.25 -31.68 -16.93
C LEU A 221 16.77 -31.94 -16.62
N SER A 222 16.50 -32.64 -15.51
CA SER A 222 15.13 -32.76 -15.01
C SER A 222 14.57 -31.40 -14.64
N PHE A 223 13.24 -31.27 -14.55
CA PHE A 223 12.58 -29.99 -14.27
C PHE A 223 13.05 -29.30 -12.96
N ASN A 224 13.53 -30.10 -11.99
CA ASN A 224 14.09 -29.61 -10.73
C ASN A 224 15.63 -29.54 -10.70
N HIS A 225 16.28 -29.78 -11.85
CA HIS A 225 17.71 -29.87 -12.08
C HIS A 225 18.46 -30.93 -11.26
N LYS A 226 17.76 -31.76 -10.47
CA LYS A 226 18.41 -32.77 -9.61
C LYS A 226 19.00 -33.93 -10.40
N LEU A 227 18.39 -34.28 -11.53
CA LEU A 227 18.81 -35.37 -12.39
C LEU A 227 19.35 -34.83 -13.72
N LEU A 228 20.31 -35.56 -14.28
CA LEU A 228 20.97 -35.26 -15.53
C LEU A 228 20.89 -36.49 -16.43
N ALA A 229 20.62 -36.24 -17.71
CA ALA A 229 20.70 -37.23 -18.76
C ALA A 229 21.77 -36.80 -19.75
N LEU A 230 22.56 -37.76 -20.23
CA LEU A 230 23.60 -37.56 -21.22
C LEU A 230 23.39 -38.55 -22.36
N PHE A 231 23.55 -38.09 -23.60
CA PHE A 231 23.51 -38.95 -24.77
C PHE A 231 24.88 -38.97 -25.45
N SER A 232 25.36 -40.16 -25.78
CA SER A 232 26.68 -40.39 -26.38
C SER A 232 26.61 -40.65 -27.89
N ASP A 233 27.76 -40.55 -28.55
CA ASP A 233 27.95 -40.88 -29.97
C ASP A 233 27.68 -42.35 -30.32
N THR A 234 27.67 -43.23 -29.31
CA THR A 234 27.37 -44.67 -29.48
C THR A 234 25.88 -44.98 -29.38
N GLY A 235 25.03 -43.99 -29.08
CA GLY A 235 23.59 -44.16 -28.83
C GLY A 235 23.24 -44.56 -27.40
N ALA A 236 24.23 -44.60 -26.50
CA ALA A 236 24.00 -44.82 -25.08
C ALA A 236 23.49 -43.54 -24.40
N ILE A 237 22.47 -43.70 -23.56
CA ILE A 237 21.94 -42.69 -22.65
C ILE A 237 22.39 -43.04 -21.24
N TRP A 238 23.06 -42.10 -20.59
CA TRP A 238 23.32 -42.16 -19.16
C TRP A 238 22.29 -41.31 -18.42
N ILE A 239 21.66 -41.86 -17.39
CA ILE A 239 20.68 -41.17 -16.53
C ILE A 239 21.18 -41.25 -15.10
N GLY A 240 21.35 -40.10 -14.45
CA GLY A 240 21.88 -40.05 -13.10
C GLY A 240 21.61 -38.75 -12.36
N THR A 241 22.26 -38.60 -11.21
CA THR A 241 22.23 -37.37 -10.42
C THR A 241 23.09 -36.29 -11.08
N SER A 242 22.66 -35.03 -10.97
CA SER A 242 23.36 -33.87 -11.56
C SER A 242 24.75 -33.58 -10.96
N ASP A 243 25.07 -34.20 -9.82
CA ASP A 243 26.41 -34.20 -9.22
C ASP A 243 27.36 -35.24 -9.84
N LEU A 244 26.88 -36.03 -10.80
CA LEU A 244 27.62 -37.05 -11.54
C LEU A 244 28.11 -38.24 -10.69
N ILE A 245 27.52 -38.46 -9.50
CA ILE A 245 27.96 -39.53 -8.58
C ILE A 245 27.28 -40.87 -8.88
N LYS A 246 25.99 -40.86 -9.19
CA LYS A 246 25.20 -42.08 -9.44
C LYS A 246 24.49 -41.98 -10.77
N GLY A 247 24.57 -43.02 -11.59
CA GLY A 247 23.78 -43.11 -12.81
C GLY A 247 23.79 -44.51 -13.39
N ASN A 248 22.86 -44.73 -14.32
CA ASN A 248 22.68 -45.96 -15.05
C ASN A 248 22.78 -45.67 -16.55
N GLU A 249 23.33 -46.62 -17.31
CA GLU A 249 23.42 -46.55 -18.77
C GLU A 249 22.34 -47.43 -19.44
N HIS A 250 21.76 -46.92 -20.51
CA HIS A 250 20.88 -47.67 -21.42
C HIS A 250 21.20 -47.34 -22.89
N ASN A 251 21.33 -48.36 -23.74
CA ASN A 251 21.63 -48.16 -25.14
C ASN A 251 20.38 -48.19 -26.02
N THR A 252 20.05 -47.06 -26.64
CA THR A 252 18.88 -46.91 -27.53
C THR A 252 19.05 -47.58 -28.90
N LYS A 253 20.26 -48.08 -29.20
CA LYS A 253 20.69 -48.62 -30.49
C LYS A 253 20.67 -47.61 -31.64
N THR A 254 20.45 -46.32 -31.34
CA THR A 254 20.38 -45.23 -32.32
C THR A 254 21.55 -44.31 -32.11
N ARG A 255 22.52 -44.29 -33.04
CA ARG A 255 23.77 -43.52 -32.90
C ARG A 255 23.67 -42.06 -33.32
N SER A 256 22.65 -41.71 -34.12
CA SER A 256 22.45 -40.33 -34.56
C SER A 256 22.09 -39.42 -33.39
N ARG A 257 22.63 -38.20 -33.39
CA ARG A 257 22.28 -37.16 -32.40
C ARG A 257 20.76 -36.91 -32.40
N PRO A 258 20.09 -36.91 -31.24
CA PRO A 258 18.67 -36.55 -31.13
C PRO A 258 18.42 -35.11 -31.60
N ARG A 259 17.25 -34.85 -32.19
CA ARG A 259 16.75 -33.50 -32.50
C ARG A 259 16.41 -32.73 -31.23
N GLN A 260 15.78 -33.41 -30.26
CA GLN A 260 15.56 -32.90 -28.91
C GLN A 260 15.84 -34.01 -27.90
N PHE A 261 16.30 -33.59 -26.73
CA PHE A 261 16.59 -34.45 -25.59
C PHE A 261 16.03 -33.78 -24.34
N VAL A 262 14.94 -34.31 -23.80
CA VAL A 262 14.08 -33.60 -22.84
C VAL A 262 13.59 -34.55 -21.76
N TRP A 263 13.56 -34.09 -20.51
CA TRP A 263 13.01 -34.89 -19.42
C TRP A 263 11.47 -34.94 -19.44
N CYS A 264 10.94 -36.12 -19.14
CA CYS A 264 9.52 -36.36 -18.91
C CYS A 264 9.27 -36.49 -17.40
N GLY A 265 8.99 -35.37 -16.74
CA GLY A 265 8.90 -35.29 -15.28
C GLY A 265 10.23 -35.63 -14.60
N LYS A 266 10.20 -36.60 -13.68
CA LYS A 266 11.38 -37.11 -12.95
C LYS A 266 11.68 -38.58 -13.23
N ASP A 267 10.88 -39.23 -14.07
CA ASP A 267 10.81 -40.69 -14.18
C ASP A 267 11.41 -41.22 -15.49
N GLY A 268 11.69 -40.35 -16.47
CA GLY A 268 12.33 -40.76 -17.71
C GLY A 268 12.74 -39.59 -18.60
N VAL A 269 13.45 -39.92 -19.68
CA VAL A 269 14.01 -38.98 -20.65
C VAL A 269 13.55 -39.34 -22.04
N VAL A 270 13.14 -38.33 -22.80
CA VAL A 270 12.67 -38.46 -24.17
C VAL A 270 13.73 -37.96 -25.14
N ALA A 271 14.08 -38.80 -26.10
CA ALA A 271 14.93 -38.46 -27.24
C ALA A 271 14.09 -38.53 -28.53
N THR A 272 14.19 -37.51 -29.38
CA THR A 272 13.47 -37.45 -30.66
C THR A 272 14.41 -37.51 -31.85
N TRP A 273 13.97 -38.17 -32.92
CA TRP A 273 14.59 -38.16 -34.24
C TRP A 273 13.51 -37.84 -35.28
N ALA A 274 13.85 -37.92 -36.58
CA ALA A 274 12.94 -37.55 -37.66
C ALA A 274 11.57 -38.26 -37.56
N ASN A 275 11.59 -39.60 -37.42
CA ASN A 275 10.37 -40.42 -37.52
C ASN A 275 10.08 -41.22 -36.23
N SER A 276 10.86 -40.99 -35.16
CA SER A 276 10.76 -41.77 -33.94
C SER A 276 11.05 -40.94 -32.70
N MET A 277 10.32 -41.24 -31.64
CA MET A 277 10.54 -40.73 -30.29
C MET A 277 10.73 -41.91 -29.34
N VAL A 278 11.76 -41.85 -28.50
CA VAL A 278 12.09 -42.91 -27.55
C VAL A 278 12.08 -42.33 -26.14
N LEU A 279 11.33 -42.97 -25.24
CA LEU A 279 11.31 -42.68 -23.81
C LEU A 279 12.15 -43.74 -23.09
N VAL A 280 13.16 -43.30 -22.33
CA VAL A 280 14.06 -44.17 -21.57
C VAL A 280 13.88 -43.93 -20.08
N GLY A 281 13.75 -45.02 -19.33
CA GLY A 281 13.62 -45.02 -17.87
C GLY A 281 14.90 -45.50 -17.18
N PHE A 282 14.82 -45.72 -15.86
CA PHE A 282 15.96 -46.15 -15.05
C PHE A 282 16.29 -47.65 -15.15
N GLU A 283 15.34 -48.48 -15.60
CA GLU A 283 15.43 -49.95 -15.64
C GLU A 283 16.01 -50.51 -16.95
N GLN A 284 16.81 -49.72 -17.68
CA GLN A 284 17.41 -50.13 -18.94
C GLN A 284 16.42 -50.63 -20.00
N GLN A 285 15.18 -50.12 -19.98
CA GLN A 285 14.17 -50.35 -21.01
C GLN A 285 13.75 -49.03 -21.66
N ASP A 286 13.22 -49.12 -22.87
CA ASP A 286 12.73 -47.98 -23.65
C ASP A 286 11.35 -48.23 -24.28
N ILE A 287 10.50 -47.19 -24.28
CA ILE A 287 9.27 -47.17 -25.08
C ILE A 287 9.52 -46.38 -26.35
N ARG A 288 9.19 -46.99 -27.50
CA ARG A 288 9.29 -46.35 -28.81
C ARG A 288 7.93 -45.89 -29.31
N TYR A 289 7.90 -44.68 -29.83
CA TYR A 289 6.75 -44.08 -30.51
C TYR A 289 7.16 -43.73 -31.93
N THR A 290 6.41 -44.23 -32.91
CA THR A 290 6.52 -43.78 -34.30
C THR A 290 5.86 -42.41 -34.41
N LEU A 291 6.54 -41.47 -35.06
CA LEU A 291 5.97 -40.19 -35.42
C LEU A 291 5.41 -40.32 -36.84
N GLU A 292 4.10 -40.15 -37.01
CA GLU A 292 3.43 -40.28 -38.30
C GLU A 292 3.54 -38.97 -39.09
N GLY A 293 3.90 -39.04 -40.36
CA GLY A 293 4.02 -37.88 -41.26
C GLY A 293 5.37 -37.15 -41.20
N ASP A 294 5.51 -36.11 -42.04
CA ASP A 294 6.66 -35.17 -42.06
C ASP A 294 6.52 -34.10 -40.95
N ASP A 295 5.78 -34.42 -39.88
CA ASP A 295 5.40 -33.49 -38.84
C ASP A 295 6.57 -33.24 -37.89
N THR A 296 7.12 -32.03 -37.97
CA THR A 296 8.09 -31.53 -37.01
C THR A 296 7.45 -31.51 -35.61
N THR A 297 8.13 -32.13 -34.66
CA THR A 297 7.69 -32.19 -33.26
C THR A 297 8.53 -31.29 -32.38
N HIS A 298 7.90 -30.68 -31.38
CA HIS A 298 8.55 -29.89 -30.36
C HIS A 298 8.12 -30.38 -28.98
N ILE A 299 9.09 -30.83 -28.18
CA ILE A 299 8.89 -31.34 -26.82
C ILE A 299 9.26 -30.29 -25.78
N VAL A 300 8.39 -30.15 -24.78
CA VAL A 300 8.55 -29.23 -23.66
C VAL A 300 8.53 -30.01 -22.36
N ALA A 301 9.57 -29.86 -21.54
CA ALA A 301 9.63 -30.48 -20.22
C ALA A 301 8.58 -29.87 -19.27
N GLU A 302 7.92 -30.72 -18.50
CA GLU A 302 6.96 -30.33 -17.48
C GLU A 302 7.31 -31.02 -16.14
N PRO A 303 6.85 -30.51 -14.98
CA PRO A 303 7.21 -31.07 -13.67
C PRO A 303 6.84 -32.55 -13.50
N ASP A 304 5.78 -33.00 -14.16
CA ASP A 304 5.17 -34.32 -14.04
C ASP A 304 5.04 -35.06 -15.39
N GLY A 305 5.68 -34.56 -16.43
CA GLY A 305 5.62 -35.16 -17.77
C GLY A 305 6.36 -34.32 -18.80
N CYS A 306 5.90 -34.38 -20.05
CA CYS A 306 6.29 -33.47 -21.11
C CYS A 306 5.13 -33.27 -22.09
N ARG A 307 5.10 -32.10 -22.72
CA ARG A 307 4.19 -31.79 -23.81
C ARG A 307 4.85 -32.11 -25.15
N VAL A 308 4.14 -32.79 -26.03
CA VAL A 308 4.57 -33.08 -27.39
C VAL A 308 3.69 -32.30 -28.35
N ILE A 309 4.25 -31.25 -28.93
CA ILE A 309 3.57 -30.32 -29.83
C ILE A 309 3.91 -30.70 -31.26
N THR A 310 2.90 -30.89 -32.09
CA THR A 310 3.03 -31.15 -33.53
C THR A 310 2.28 -30.07 -34.31
N ASN A 311 2.33 -30.11 -35.64
CA ASN A 311 1.56 -29.15 -36.46
C ASN A 311 0.04 -29.29 -36.24
N ILE A 312 -0.45 -30.50 -35.96
CA ILE A 312 -1.88 -30.83 -35.95
C ILE A 312 -2.40 -31.11 -34.54
N LYS A 313 -1.57 -31.71 -33.68
CA LYS A 313 -1.98 -32.21 -32.37
C LYS A 313 -1.01 -31.83 -31.25
N HIS A 314 -1.53 -31.74 -30.04
CA HIS A 314 -0.80 -31.52 -28.80
C HIS A 314 -1.06 -32.69 -27.85
N TYR A 315 -0.01 -33.39 -27.45
CA TYR A 315 -0.11 -34.53 -26.53
C TYR A 315 0.55 -34.23 -25.18
N PHE A 316 0.07 -34.92 -24.14
CA PHE A 316 0.78 -35.02 -22.87
C PHE A 316 1.33 -36.43 -22.72
N LEU A 317 2.64 -36.54 -22.48
CA LEU A 317 3.30 -37.78 -22.11
C LEU A 317 3.71 -37.68 -20.64
N GLN A 318 3.26 -38.63 -19.82
CA GLN A 318 3.58 -38.65 -18.40
C GLN A 318 3.67 -40.09 -17.88
N LYS A 319 4.40 -40.26 -16.78
CA LYS A 319 4.23 -41.45 -15.94
C LYS A 319 2.80 -41.47 -15.42
N VAL A 320 2.18 -42.65 -15.42
CA VAL A 320 0.88 -42.87 -14.79
C VAL A 320 1.04 -42.55 -13.29
N PRO A 321 0.26 -41.60 -12.74
CA PRO A 321 0.35 -41.27 -11.33
C PRO A 321 -0.01 -42.49 -10.49
N ILE A 322 0.66 -42.70 -9.35
CA ILE A 322 0.44 -43.88 -8.51
C ILE A 322 -1.02 -43.99 -8.07
N GLU A 323 -1.66 -42.84 -7.84
CA GLU A 323 -3.07 -42.72 -7.48
C GLU A 323 -3.99 -43.29 -8.57
N VAL A 324 -3.56 -43.28 -9.83
CA VAL A 324 -4.30 -43.84 -10.96
C VAL A 324 -3.89 -45.29 -11.21
N ASP A 325 -2.59 -45.59 -11.09
CA ASP A 325 -2.08 -46.96 -11.24
C ASP A 325 -2.74 -47.91 -10.25
N ASP A 326 -2.80 -47.54 -8.97
CA ASP A 326 -3.46 -48.30 -7.90
C ASP A 326 -4.92 -48.67 -8.26
N LEU A 327 -5.66 -47.82 -8.98
CA LEU A 327 -7.09 -48.02 -9.27
C LEU A 327 -7.37 -48.75 -10.57
N PHE A 328 -6.43 -48.75 -11.51
CA PHE A 328 -6.69 -49.21 -12.87
C PHE A 328 -5.72 -50.28 -13.35
N ASN A 329 -4.55 -50.45 -12.73
CA ASN A 329 -3.58 -51.47 -13.10
C ASN A 329 -4.17 -52.89 -12.95
N ILE A 330 -3.75 -53.79 -13.85
CA ILE A 330 -4.24 -55.18 -13.88
C ILE A 330 -3.70 -55.91 -12.65
N GLY A 331 -4.58 -56.56 -11.91
CA GLY A 331 -4.19 -57.29 -10.70
C GLY A 331 -3.91 -56.41 -9.49
N SER A 332 -4.23 -55.11 -9.55
CA SER A 332 -4.20 -54.27 -8.35
C SER A 332 -5.28 -54.70 -7.35
N PHE A 333 -4.88 -54.84 -6.09
CA PHE A 333 -5.75 -55.08 -4.94
C PHE A 333 -5.83 -53.84 -4.02
N ALA A 334 -5.50 -52.65 -4.53
CA ALA A 334 -5.56 -51.43 -3.72
C ALA A 334 -6.99 -51.18 -3.20
N PRO A 335 -7.17 -50.64 -1.98
CA PRO A 335 -8.50 -50.38 -1.41
C PRO A 335 -9.40 -49.54 -2.32
N GLY A 336 -8.84 -48.54 -3.01
CA GLY A 336 -9.56 -47.69 -3.98
C GLY A 336 -10.08 -48.45 -5.20
N ARG A 337 -9.34 -49.46 -5.69
CA ARG A 337 -9.79 -50.35 -6.78
C ARG A 337 -11.02 -51.15 -6.36
N LEU A 338 -10.95 -51.76 -5.18
CA LEU A 338 -12.05 -52.55 -4.62
C LEU A 338 -13.29 -51.68 -4.40
N LEU A 339 -13.10 -50.44 -3.93
CA LEU A 339 -14.20 -49.49 -3.74
C LEU A 339 -14.85 -49.06 -5.08
N LEU A 340 -14.03 -48.86 -6.11
CA LEU A 340 -14.51 -48.53 -7.46
C LEU A 340 -15.39 -49.67 -8.02
N GLU A 341 -14.93 -50.92 -7.91
CA GLU A 341 -15.71 -52.10 -8.31
C GLU A 341 -16.99 -52.27 -7.48
N ALA A 342 -16.90 -52.09 -6.15
CA ALA A 342 -18.07 -52.12 -5.27
C ALA A 342 -19.13 -51.08 -5.68
N ALA A 343 -18.70 -49.85 -5.98
CA ALA A 343 -19.58 -48.78 -6.40
C ALA A 343 -20.24 -49.07 -7.77
N ASP A 344 -19.50 -49.66 -8.71
CA ASP A 344 -20.03 -50.03 -10.02
C ASP A 344 -21.01 -51.21 -9.94
N LEU A 345 -20.71 -52.23 -9.12
CA LEU A 345 -21.60 -53.36 -8.85
C LEU A 345 -22.88 -52.92 -8.13
N TYR A 346 -22.77 -51.98 -7.19
CA TYR A 346 -23.93 -51.40 -6.50
C TYR A 346 -24.87 -50.70 -7.49
N ARG A 347 -24.34 -49.91 -8.43
CA ARG A 347 -25.15 -49.27 -9.49
C ARG A 347 -25.83 -50.29 -10.41
N LYS A 348 -25.22 -51.45 -10.61
CA LYS A 348 -25.78 -52.57 -11.39
C LYS A 348 -26.78 -53.42 -10.58
N GLY A 349 -27.03 -53.11 -9.30
CA GLY A 349 -27.94 -53.86 -8.44
C GLY A 349 -27.40 -55.24 -8.00
N SER A 350 -26.09 -55.44 -8.07
CA SER A 350 -25.46 -56.71 -7.68
C SER A 350 -25.16 -56.77 -6.18
N HIS A 351 -25.52 -57.88 -5.54
CA HIS A 351 -25.21 -58.15 -4.13
C HIS A 351 -23.70 -58.27 -3.86
N LEU A 352 -22.89 -58.56 -4.88
CA LEU A 352 -21.43 -58.66 -4.77
C LEU A 352 -20.78 -57.35 -4.29
N ALA A 353 -21.47 -56.20 -4.45
CA ALA A 353 -20.99 -54.93 -3.93
C ALA A 353 -20.74 -54.96 -2.40
N ASP A 354 -21.60 -55.66 -1.66
CA ASP A 354 -21.46 -55.78 -0.19
C ASP A 354 -20.26 -56.63 0.20
N GLN A 355 -19.94 -57.68 -0.59
CA GLN A 355 -18.75 -58.50 -0.36
C GLN A 355 -17.47 -57.68 -0.51
N TYR A 356 -17.34 -56.88 -1.57
CA TYR A 356 -16.19 -56.00 -1.75
C TYR A 356 -16.11 -54.93 -0.66
N LEU A 357 -17.23 -54.39 -0.20
CA LEU A 357 -17.24 -53.44 0.92
C LEU A 357 -16.81 -54.09 2.23
N THR A 358 -17.22 -55.32 2.51
CA THR A 358 -16.79 -56.08 3.70
C THR A 358 -15.28 -56.31 3.66
N LEU A 359 -14.73 -56.73 2.52
CA LEU A 359 -13.28 -56.91 2.34
C LEU A 359 -12.49 -55.64 2.68
N ILE A 360 -12.97 -54.46 2.25
CA ILE A 360 -12.31 -53.18 2.54
C ILE A 360 -12.43 -52.80 4.04
N LYS A 361 -13.46 -53.28 4.73
CA LYS A 361 -13.74 -52.98 6.15
C LYS A 361 -13.05 -53.94 7.12
N GLU A 362 -12.49 -55.05 6.65
CA GLU A 362 -11.80 -56.03 7.50
C GLU A 362 -10.60 -55.40 8.22
N ASP A 363 -9.92 -54.46 7.55
CA ASP A 363 -8.78 -53.73 8.11
C ASP A 363 -9.16 -52.29 8.48
N ASP A 364 -8.79 -51.87 9.70
CA ASP A 364 -9.03 -50.52 10.18
C ASP A 364 -8.35 -49.47 9.28
N GLY A 365 -9.11 -48.45 8.87
CA GLY A 365 -8.62 -47.32 8.07
C GLY A 365 -8.53 -47.55 6.54
N GLN A 366 -8.70 -48.78 6.05
CA GLN A 366 -8.63 -49.06 4.60
C GLN A 366 -9.74 -48.38 3.80
N LEU A 367 -10.95 -48.26 4.36
CA LEU A 367 -12.05 -47.55 3.72
C LEU A 367 -11.76 -46.04 3.55
N GLU A 368 -11.03 -45.45 4.50
CA GLU A 368 -10.60 -44.05 4.44
C GLU A 368 -9.55 -43.84 3.35
N GLN A 369 -8.58 -44.75 3.29
CA GLN A 369 -7.60 -44.81 2.20
C GLN A 369 -8.28 -45.00 0.83
N ALA A 370 -9.25 -45.91 0.71
CA ALA A 370 -9.95 -46.17 -0.54
C ALA A 370 -10.68 -44.94 -1.08
N VAL A 371 -11.35 -44.20 -0.18
CA VAL A 371 -12.03 -42.95 -0.53
C VAL A 371 -11.01 -41.88 -0.94
N ASP A 372 -9.91 -41.71 -0.21
CA ASP A 372 -8.86 -40.73 -0.55
C ASP A 372 -8.19 -41.07 -1.90
N GLN A 373 -7.89 -42.34 -2.16
CA GLN A 373 -7.35 -42.82 -3.43
C GLN A 373 -8.28 -42.46 -4.60
N CYS A 374 -9.58 -42.74 -4.51
CA CYS A 374 -10.56 -42.33 -5.53
C CYS A 374 -10.63 -40.80 -5.72
N ILE A 375 -10.59 -40.02 -4.62
CA ILE A 375 -10.58 -38.55 -4.68
C ILE A 375 -9.34 -38.05 -5.40
N ARG A 376 -8.13 -38.49 -5.01
CA ARG A 376 -6.88 -38.03 -5.62
C ARG A 376 -6.74 -38.48 -7.07
N ALA A 377 -7.11 -39.72 -7.38
CA ALA A 377 -7.11 -40.25 -8.75
C ALA A 377 -7.97 -39.40 -9.69
N THR A 378 -9.06 -38.80 -9.20
CA THR A 378 -9.94 -37.91 -9.96
C THR A 378 -9.17 -36.73 -10.54
N GLY A 379 -8.31 -36.07 -9.75
CA GLY A 379 -7.53 -34.91 -10.20
C GLY A 379 -6.61 -35.23 -11.38
N HIS A 380 -6.13 -36.47 -11.45
CA HIS A 380 -5.24 -36.93 -12.51
C HIS A 380 -5.94 -37.33 -13.81
N GLN A 381 -7.27 -37.39 -13.82
CA GLN A 381 -8.03 -37.67 -15.04
C GLN A 381 -8.33 -36.40 -15.84
N TRP A 382 -8.44 -36.56 -17.16
CA TRP A 382 -8.65 -35.47 -18.11
C TRP A 382 -10.05 -35.49 -18.73
N ASP A 383 -10.67 -36.66 -18.85
CA ASP A 383 -12.04 -36.81 -19.33
C ASP A 383 -13.06 -36.69 -18.17
N GLU A 384 -14.22 -36.11 -18.46
CA GLU A 384 -15.24 -35.89 -17.44
C GLU A 384 -15.90 -37.19 -16.94
N GLU A 385 -15.92 -38.23 -17.77
CA GLU A 385 -16.59 -39.49 -17.47
C GLU A 385 -15.88 -40.22 -16.33
N SER A 386 -14.56 -40.39 -16.44
CA SER A 386 -13.73 -41.01 -15.42
C SER A 386 -13.67 -40.20 -14.14
N GLN A 387 -13.58 -38.86 -14.23
CA GLN A 387 -13.66 -37.97 -13.08
C GLN A 387 -14.98 -38.15 -12.31
N LYS A 388 -16.13 -38.17 -13.02
CA LYS A 388 -17.44 -38.39 -12.40
C LYS A 388 -17.56 -39.77 -11.80
N ALA A 389 -17.04 -40.80 -12.46
CA ALA A 389 -17.09 -42.17 -11.96
C ALA A 389 -16.31 -42.34 -10.65
N LEU A 390 -15.08 -41.81 -10.59
CA LEU A 390 -14.22 -41.82 -9.40
C LEU A 390 -14.84 -41.03 -8.24
N LEU A 391 -15.37 -39.84 -8.49
CA LEU A 391 -16.07 -39.05 -7.47
C LEU A 391 -17.33 -39.75 -6.95
N LYS A 392 -18.10 -40.41 -7.83
CA LYS A 392 -19.26 -41.22 -7.40
C LYS A 392 -18.83 -42.41 -6.54
N ALA A 393 -17.71 -43.07 -6.86
CA ALA A 393 -17.16 -44.16 -6.04
C ALA A 393 -16.70 -43.67 -4.67
N ALA A 394 -15.98 -42.53 -4.61
CA ALA A 394 -15.62 -41.88 -3.36
C ALA A 394 -16.87 -41.49 -2.55
N SER A 395 -17.89 -40.91 -3.19
CA SER A 395 -19.15 -40.55 -2.52
C SER A 395 -19.88 -41.76 -1.96
N PHE A 396 -19.83 -42.90 -2.65
CA PHE A 396 -20.37 -44.17 -2.17
C PHE A 396 -19.63 -44.66 -0.92
N GLY A 397 -18.29 -44.71 -0.95
CA GLY A 397 -17.48 -45.12 0.21
C GLY A 397 -17.67 -44.25 1.44
N LYS A 398 -17.83 -42.93 1.26
CA LYS A 398 -18.09 -41.96 2.34
C LYS A 398 -19.34 -42.25 3.15
N VAL A 399 -20.33 -42.97 2.59
CA VAL A 399 -21.54 -43.35 3.35
C VAL A 399 -21.17 -44.27 4.51
N PHE A 400 -20.20 -45.17 4.30
CA PHE A 400 -19.83 -46.23 5.23
C PHE A 400 -18.71 -45.86 6.21
N GLN A 401 -18.12 -44.66 6.09
CA GLN A 401 -17.11 -44.18 7.03
C GLN A 401 -17.74 -43.74 8.37
N PRO A 402 -17.02 -43.89 9.50
CA PRO A 402 -17.41 -43.32 10.79
C PRO A 402 -17.57 -41.79 10.73
N ILE A 403 -18.43 -41.21 11.58
CA ILE A 403 -18.70 -39.76 11.56
C ILE A 403 -17.49 -38.94 12.03
N GLU A 404 -16.73 -39.47 13.00
CA GLU A 404 -15.61 -38.77 13.66
C GLU A 404 -14.36 -38.61 12.76
N GLY A 405 -14.20 -39.44 11.71
CA GLY A 405 -13.06 -39.40 10.77
C GLY A 405 -13.35 -38.77 9.40
N LYS A 406 -14.58 -38.26 9.16
CA LYS A 406 -14.99 -37.76 7.83
C LYS A 406 -14.36 -36.41 7.48
N ASN A 407 -13.28 -36.43 6.69
CA ASN A 407 -12.79 -35.23 6.02
C ASN A 407 -13.72 -34.83 4.86
N ARG A 408 -14.61 -33.86 5.12
CA ARG A 408 -15.57 -33.38 4.12
C ARG A 408 -14.92 -32.46 3.08
N ASP A 409 -13.85 -31.78 3.45
CA ASP A 409 -13.25 -30.71 2.66
C ASP A 409 -12.46 -31.24 1.46
N GLN A 410 -11.75 -32.37 1.60
CA GLN A 410 -10.97 -32.96 0.50
C GLN A 410 -11.83 -33.27 -0.72
N TYR A 411 -12.97 -33.94 -0.53
CA TYR A 411 -13.89 -34.26 -1.63
C TYR A 411 -14.44 -32.99 -2.30
N VAL A 412 -14.85 -32.01 -1.49
CA VAL A 412 -15.41 -30.75 -1.99
C VAL A 412 -14.36 -29.94 -2.75
N ASN A 413 -13.13 -29.88 -2.23
CA ASN A 413 -12.02 -29.18 -2.86
C ASN A 413 -11.61 -29.85 -4.17
N MET A 414 -11.52 -31.17 -4.23
CA MET A 414 -11.26 -31.89 -5.47
C MET A 414 -12.34 -31.61 -6.53
N CYS A 415 -13.62 -31.65 -6.16
CA CYS A 415 -14.71 -31.27 -7.07
C CYS A 415 -14.54 -29.84 -7.62
N LYS A 416 -14.15 -28.89 -6.75
CA LYS A 416 -13.89 -27.51 -7.17
C LYS A 416 -12.70 -27.42 -8.12
N HIS A 417 -11.58 -28.04 -7.78
CA HIS A 417 -10.34 -28.01 -8.55
C HIS A 417 -10.50 -28.66 -9.93
N VAL A 418 -11.14 -29.82 -10.00
CA VAL A 418 -11.40 -30.51 -11.28
C VAL A 418 -12.31 -29.68 -12.18
N ARG A 419 -13.34 -29.04 -11.61
CA ARG A 419 -14.21 -28.13 -12.38
C ARG A 419 -13.43 -26.94 -12.96
N VAL A 420 -12.54 -26.35 -12.18
CA VAL A 420 -11.66 -25.26 -12.63
C VAL A 420 -10.69 -25.76 -13.70
N LEU A 421 -10.04 -26.91 -13.49
CA LEU A 421 -9.15 -27.55 -14.45
C LEU A 421 -9.84 -27.79 -15.79
N ASN A 422 -11.04 -28.38 -15.80
CA ASN A 422 -11.79 -28.62 -17.04
C ASN A 422 -12.13 -27.30 -17.76
N ALA A 423 -12.48 -26.25 -17.01
CA ALA A 423 -12.77 -24.94 -17.60
C ALA A 423 -11.55 -24.30 -18.27
N ILE A 424 -10.37 -24.31 -17.62
CA ILE A 424 -9.15 -23.71 -18.18
C ILE A 424 -8.48 -24.59 -19.24
N ARG A 425 -8.70 -25.91 -19.19
CA ARG A 425 -8.27 -26.87 -20.22
C ARG A 425 -9.07 -26.73 -21.50
N SER A 426 -10.22 -26.06 -21.51
CA SER A 426 -10.98 -25.85 -22.74
C SER A 426 -10.13 -25.21 -23.84
N PRO A 427 -10.29 -25.59 -25.13
CA PRO A 427 -9.47 -25.04 -26.22
C PRO A 427 -9.57 -23.51 -26.37
N GLN A 428 -10.69 -22.90 -25.95
CA GLN A 428 -10.89 -21.45 -25.97
C GLN A 428 -9.99 -20.70 -24.96
N ILE A 429 -9.55 -21.37 -23.89
CA ILE A 429 -8.62 -20.82 -22.90
C ILE A 429 -7.19 -21.31 -23.18
N GLY A 430 -7.04 -22.58 -23.54
CA GLY A 430 -5.76 -23.18 -23.94
C GLY A 430 -4.72 -23.20 -22.82
N MET A 431 -5.12 -23.57 -21.60
CA MET A 431 -4.24 -23.77 -20.44
C MET A 431 -4.31 -25.23 -19.94
N PRO A 432 -3.55 -26.15 -20.55
CA PRO A 432 -3.62 -27.59 -20.25
C PRO A 432 -2.80 -27.93 -19.01
N LEU A 433 -3.25 -27.45 -17.85
CA LEU A 433 -2.61 -27.76 -16.58
C LEU A 433 -2.97 -29.18 -16.13
N SER A 434 -1.96 -29.95 -15.72
CA SER A 434 -2.21 -31.14 -14.89
C SER A 434 -2.65 -30.74 -13.48
N PHE A 435 -3.20 -31.68 -12.71
CA PHE A 435 -3.54 -31.40 -11.30
C PHE A 435 -2.32 -31.02 -10.46
N ARG A 436 -1.18 -31.70 -10.64
CA ARG A 436 0.07 -31.37 -9.92
C ARG A 436 0.60 -30.00 -10.29
N GLN A 437 0.48 -29.62 -11.57
CA GLN A 437 0.85 -28.29 -12.04
C GLN A 437 -0.06 -27.21 -11.45
N PHE A 438 -1.38 -27.47 -11.37
CA PHE A 438 -2.34 -26.57 -10.75
C PHE A 438 -2.06 -26.38 -9.25
N GLU A 439 -1.80 -27.45 -8.51
CA GLU A 439 -1.41 -27.38 -7.10
C GLU A 439 -0.08 -26.63 -6.90
N ALA A 440 0.91 -26.85 -7.77
CA ALA A 440 2.20 -26.19 -7.69
C ALA A 440 2.13 -24.68 -7.98
N LEU A 441 1.23 -24.25 -8.87
CA LEU A 441 1.01 -22.83 -9.17
C LEU A 441 0.14 -22.15 -8.11
N GLY A 442 -0.89 -22.82 -7.61
CA GLY A 442 -1.92 -22.26 -6.75
C GLY A 442 -2.99 -21.47 -7.52
N GLU A 443 -4.17 -21.30 -6.89
CA GLU A 443 -5.34 -20.76 -7.60
C GLU A 443 -5.19 -19.29 -8.00
N SER A 444 -4.51 -18.49 -7.16
CA SER A 444 -4.24 -17.07 -7.44
C SER A 444 -3.39 -16.86 -8.69
N VAL A 445 -2.36 -17.70 -8.89
CA VAL A 445 -1.46 -17.59 -10.07
C VAL A 445 -2.20 -18.01 -11.34
N VAL A 446 -3.08 -19.01 -11.25
CA VAL A 446 -3.94 -19.40 -12.38
C VAL A 446 -4.87 -18.25 -12.78
N ILE A 447 -5.48 -17.56 -11.81
CA ILE A 447 -6.28 -16.36 -12.06
C ILE A 447 -5.45 -15.26 -12.71
N ASP A 448 -4.23 -15.00 -12.21
CA ASP A 448 -3.34 -13.99 -12.79
C ASP A 448 -3.00 -14.28 -14.25
N ARG A 449 -2.75 -15.55 -14.60
CA ARG A 449 -2.54 -15.96 -15.99
C ARG A 449 -3.78 -15.73 -16.86
N LEU A 450 -4.98 -16.05 -16.35
CA LEU A 450 -6.24 -15.79 -17.07
C LEU A 450 -6.47 -14.30 -17.31
N ILE A 451 -6.18 -13.46 -16.30
CA ILE A 451 -6.30 -12.01 -16.38
C ILE A 451 -5.39 -11.46 -17.50
N VAL A 452 -4.12 -11.88 -17.55
CA VAL A 452 -3.16 -11.40 -18.57
C VAL A 452 -3.52 -11.89 -19.97
N ARG A 453 -4.07 -13.10 -20.09
CA ARG A 453 -4.63 -13.62 -21.35
C ARG A 453 -5.98 -12.99 -21.71
N GLN A 454 -6.46 -12.00 -20.95
CA GLN A 454 -7.73 -11.27 -21.19
C GLN A 454 -8.99 -12.13 -21.03
N HIS A 455 -8.91 -13.25 -20.32
CA HIS A 455 -10.07 -14.09 -19.97
C HIS A 455 -10.73 -13.62 -18.67
N TRP A 456 -11.00 -12.31 -18.52
CA TRP A 456 -11.59 -11.73 -17.30
C TRP A 456 -12.90 -12.38 -16.86
N PRO A 457 -13.85 -12.74 -17.77
CA PRO A 457 -15.09 -13.41 -17.35
C PRO A 457 -14.84 -14.77 -16.69
N MET A 458 -13.89 -15.55 -17.24
CA MET A 458 -13.51 -16.84 -16.68
C MET A 458 -12.77 -16.66 -15.34
N ALA A 459 -11.84 -15.70 -15.27
CA ALA A 459 -11.14 -15.35 -14.04
C ALA A 459 -12.11 -14.94 -12.93
N GLN A 460 -13.11 -14.12 -13.25
CA GLN A 460 -14.16 -13.70 -12.32
C GLN A 460 -15.02 -14.89 -11.87
N ALA A 461 -15.49 -15.72 -12.81
CA ALA A 461 -16.28 -16.90 -12.50
C ALA A 461 -15.54 -17.86 -11.56
N ILE A 462 -14.25 -18.11 -11.82
CA ILE A 462 -13.40 -18.96 -10.97
C ILE A 462 -13.15 -18.31 -9.61
N SER A 463 -12.81 -17.01 -9.56
CA SER A 463 -12.58 -16.27 -8.31
C SER A 463 -13.81 -16.31 -7.39
N SER A 464 -15.00 -16.02 -7.92
CA SER A 464 -16.24 -16.02 -7.13
C SER A 464 -16.64 -17.45 -6.72
N TYR A 465 -16.41 -18.45 -7.60
CA TYR A 465 -16.68 -19.87 -7.29
C TYR A 465 -15.77 -20.41 -6.17
N LEU A 466 -14.49 -20.06 -6.20
CA LEU A 466 -13.51 -20.47 -5.19
C LEU A 466 -13.48 -19.55 -3.96
N LYS A 467 -14.12 -18.39 -4.01
CA LYS A 467 -14.16 -17.34 -2.96
C LYS A 467 -12.78 -16.75 -2.64
N LEU A 468 -12.01 -16.41 -3.68
CA LEU A 468 -10.62 -15.92 -3.55
C LEU A 468 -10.50 -14.40 -3.34
N ASN A 469 -11.62 -13.65 -3.34
CA ASN A 469 -11.65 -12.19 -3.20
C ASN A 469 -10.76 -11.42 -4.20
N MET A 470 -10.52 -11.98 -5.40
CA MET A 470 -9.67 -11.39 -6.45
C MET A 470 -10.44 -10.47 -7.41
N GLU A 471 -11.70 -10.18 -7.13
CA GLU A 471 -12.60 -9.43 -8.02
C GLU A 471 -12.06 -8.03 -8.33
N ASN A 472 -11.55 -7.31 -7.32
CA ASN A 472 -10.96 -5.98 -7.50
C ASN A 472 -9.77 -6.04 -8.47
N LYS A 473 -8.85 -6.99 -8.29
CA LYS A 473 -7.69 -7.16 -9.17
C LYS A 473 -8.08 -7.43 -10.63
N ILE A 474 -9.05 -8.34 -10.84
CA ILE A 474 -9.54 -8.70 -12.17
C ILE A 474 -10.13 -7.47 -12.87
N LEU A 475 -10.95 -6.70 -12.15
CA LEU A 475 -11.66 -5.55 -12.71
C LEU A 475 -10.76 -4.33 -12.92
N VAL A 476 -9.80 -4.07 -12.03
CA VAL A 476 -8.77 -3.04 -12.24
C VAL A 476 -8.00 -3.34 -13.52
N HIS A 477 -7.54 -4.57 -13.71
CA HIS A 477 -6.81 -4.93 -14.92
C HIS A 477 -7.67 -4.79 -16.19
N TRP A 478 -8.95 -5.18 -16.14
CA TRP A 478 -9.87 -4.94 -17.25
C TRP A 478 -10.04 -3.44 -17.54
N ALA A 479 -10.19 -2.62 -16.51
CA ALA A 479 -10.37 -1.18 -16.65
C ALA A 479 -9.11 -0.53 -17.26
N CYS A 480 -7.92 -0.90 -16.78
CA CYS A 480 -6.66 -0.45 -17.34
C CYS A 480 -6.50 -0.86 -18.82
N TYR A 481 -6.87 -2.08 -19.20
CA TYR A 481 -6.90 -2.49 -20.61
C TYR A 481 -7.86 -1.62 -21.45
N LYS A 482 -9.01 -1.24 -20.89
CA LYS A 482 -9.99 -0.38 -21.58
C LYS A 482 -9.48 1.05 -21.76
N VAL A 483 -8.74 1.56 -20.78
CA VAL A 483 -8.07 2.87 -20.83
C VAL A 483 -7.03 2.93 -21.95
N GLU A 484 -6.29 1.84 -22.20
CA GLU A 484 -5.29 1.75 -23.28
C GLU A 484 -5.86 1.90 -24.70
N GLN A 485 -7.17 1.68 -24.86
CA GLN A 485 -7.82 1.75 -26.17
C GLN A 485 -7.98 3.22 -26.61
N LYS A 486 -6.91 3.79 -27.18
CA LYS A 486 -6.84 5.21 -27.58
C LYS A 486 -7.86 5.62 -28.64
N HIS A 487 -8.40 4.65 -29.38
CA HIS A 487 -9.45 4.88 -30.38
C HIS A 487 -10.84 5.11 -29.76
N LEU A 488 -11.04 4.78 -28.48
CA LEU A 488 -12.34 4.95 -27.79
C LEU A 488 -12.47 6.33 -27.15
N ASN A 489 -13.68 6.89 -27.15
CA ASN A 489 -13.97 8.18 -26.55
C ASN A 489 -13.77 8.16 -25.03
N THR A 490 -13.12 9.21 -24.50
CA THR A 490 -12.88 9.43 -23.07
C THR A 490 -14.15 9.35 -22.21
N ASN A 491 -15.26 9.95 -22.64
CA ASN A 491 -16.52 9.92 -21.88
C ASN A 491 -17.07 8.49 -21.77
N GLU A 492 -17.16 7.78 -22.89
CA GLU A 492 -17.72 6.44 -22.94
C GLU A 492 -16.89 5.45 -22.12
N VAL A 493 -15.55 5.58 -22.15
CA VAL A 493 -14.66 4.76 -21.33
C VAL A 493 -14.86 5.04 -19.84
N ALA A 494 -14.89 6.32 -19.43
CA ALA A 494 -15.10 6.70 -18.03
C ALA A 494 -16.46 6.20 -17.50
N THR A 495 -17.55 6.43 -18.24
CA THR A 495 -18.88 5.96 -17.86
C THR A 495 -18.92 4.44 -17.76
N ALA A 496 -18.39 3.72 -18.74
CA ALA A 496 -18.45 2.27 -18.72
C ALA A 496 -17.59 1.64 -17.60
N ILE A 497 -16.46 2.27 -17.23
CA ILE A 497 -15.66 1.86 -16.08
C ILE A 497 -16.43 2.17 -14.79
N GLY A 498 -16.92 3.40 -14.62
CA GLY A 498 -17.68 3.82 -13.43
C GLY A 498 -18.94 2.98 -13.20
N THR A 499 -19.73 2.69 -14.24
CA THR A 499 -20.93 1.84 -14.12
C THR A 499 -20.59 0.40 -13.74
N ARG A 500 -19.46 -0.14 -14.21
CA ARG A 500 -19.07 -1.53 -13.91
C ARG A 500 -18.45 -1.68 -12.52
N LEU A 501 -17.71 -0.66 -12.07
CA LEU A 501 -16.98 -0.67 -10.81
C LEU A 501 -17.78 -0.12 -9.62
N SER A 502 -18.89 0.60 -9.85
CA SER A 502 -19.71 1.21 -8.79
C SER A 502 -20.29 0.23 -7.77
N THR A 503 -20.51 -1.02 -8.17
CA THR A 503 -21.08 -2.07 -7.30
C THR A 503 -20.03 -2.77 -6.44
N VAL A 504 -18.74 -2.52 -6.71
CA VAL A 504 -17.63 -3.23 -6.10
C VAL A 504 -17.07 -2.42 -4.92
N ARG A 505 -16.92 -3.08 -3.78
CA ARG A 505 -16.47 -2.43 -2.54
C ARG A 505 -14.96 -2.15 -2.61
N ALA A 506 -14.56 -0.98 -2.11
CA ALA A 506 -13.17 -0.57 -1.93
C ALA A 506 -12.32 -0.67 -3.21
N MET A 507 -12.87 -0.26 -4.36
CA MET A 507 -12.11 -0.12 -5.59
C MET A 507 -11.13 1.04 -5.52
N GLN A 508 -9.92 0.84 -6.03
CA GLN A 508 -8.90 1.87 -6.14
C GLN A 508 -8.89 2.42 -7.57
N TYR A 509 -9.57 3.53 -7.78
CA TYR A 509 -9.62 4.18 -9.09
C TYR A 509 -8.32 4.92 -9.40
N SER A 510 -7.51 5.25 -8.37
CA SER A 510 -6.21 5.90 -8.52
C SER A 510 -5.22 5.10 -9.38
N GLU A 511 -5.23 3.76 -9.30
CA GLU A 511 -4.39 2.90 -10.15
C GLU A 511 -4.80 3.01 -11.63
N ILE A 512 -6.11 2.98 -11.91
CA ILE A 512 -6.67 3.08 -13.26
C ILE A 512 -6.42 4.48 -13.84
N ALA A 513 -6.54 5.52 -13.02
CA ALA A 513 -6.28 6.90 -13.41
C ALA A 513 -4.78 7.14 -13.68
N ASN A 514 -3.88 6.62 -12.85
CA ASN A 514 -2.44 6.66 -13.11
C ASN A 514 -2.11 6.01 -14.45
N ARG A 515 -2.72 4.86 -14.72
CA ARG A 515 -2.56 4.18 -16.01
C ARG A 515 -3.03 5.05 -17.19
N ALA A 516 -4.16 5.73 -17.05
CA ALA A 516 -4.64 6.67 -18.06
C ALA A 516 -3.67 7.84 -18.29
N ALA A 517 -3.06 8.35 -17.21
CA ALA A 517 -2.06 9.40 -17.26
C ALA A 517 -0.81 8.95 -18.04
N ASP A 518 -0.28 7.76 -17.72
CA ASP A 518 0.92 7.21 -18.34
C ASP A 518 0.72 6.92 -19.84
N GLU A 519 -0.51 6.56 -20.25
CA GLU A 519 -0.88 6.40 -21.67
C GLU A 519 -1.12 7.73 -22.41
N GLY A 520 -1.02 8.86 -21.72
CA GLY A 520 -1.20 10.21 -22.24
C GLY A 520 -2.66 10.70 -22.31
N ARG A 521 -3.62 9.92 -21.76
CA ARG A 521 -5.05 10.26 -21.74
C ARG A 521 -5.41 11.06 -20.48
N LYS A 522 -4.83 12.25 -20.31
CA LYS A 522 -4.98 13.07 -19.10
C LYS A 522 -6.44 13.38 -18.74
N ASP A 523 -7.27 13.73 -19.71
CA ASP A 523 -8.70 14.02 -19.47
C ASP A 523 -9.47 12.80 -18.95
N LEU A 524 -9.08 11.59 -19.38
CA LEU A 524 -9.67 10.35 -18.87
C LEU A 524 -9.23 10.11 -17.42
N ALA A 525 -7.96 10.35 -17.12
CA ALA A 525 -7.42 10.20 -15.78
C ALA A 525 -8.14 11.11 -14.77
N VAL A 526 -8.38 12.37 -15.13
CA VAL A 526 -9.14 13.33 -14.29
C VAL A 526 -10.55 12.82 -14.04
N ARG A 527 -11.29 12.38 -15.06
CA ARG A 527 -12.65 11.85 -14.88
C ARG A 527 -12.71 10.54 -14.08
N LEU A 528 -11.68 9.71 -14.17
CA LEU A 528 -11.61 8.48 -13.38
C LEU A 528 -11.35 8.77 -11.90
N LEU A 529 -10.62 9.85 -11.60
CA LEU A 529 -10.38 10.31 -10.23
C LEU A 529 -11.65 10.82 -9.53
N ASP A 530 -12.65 11.31 -10.27
CA ASP A 530 -13.94 11.69 -9.67
C ASP A 530 -14.66 10.52 -8.99
N PHE A 531 -14.36 9.28 -9.40
CA PHE A 531 -14.89 8.07 -8.75
C PHE A 531 -14.06 7.61 -7.54
N GLU A 532 -12.85 8.15 -7.33
CA GLU A 532 -12.00 7.80 -6.19
C GLU A 532 -12.49 8.54 -4.92
N PRO A 533 -12.94 7.84 -3.87
CA PRO A 533 -13.42 8.52 -2.66
C PRO A 533 -12.29 9.13 -1.80
N ARG A 534 -11.04 8.69 -1.97
CA ARG A 534 -9.92 9.09 -1.11
C ARG A 534 -9.18 10.31 -1.67
N ALA A 535 -9.35 11.46 -1.01
CA ALA A 535 -8.68 12.70 -1.40
C ALA A 535 -7.14 12.59 -1.41
N ALA A 536 -6.55 11.83 -0.48
CA ALA A 536 -5.11 11.59 -0.42
C ALA A 536 -4.53 10.88 -1.67
N GLU A 537 -5.36 10.16 -2.42
CA GLU A 537 -5.00 9.54 -3.69
C GLU A 537 -5.33 10.46 -4.89
N GLN A 538 -6.40 11.24 -4.79
CA GLN A 538 -6.82 12.19 -5.82
C GLN A 538 -5.84 13.36 -5.97
N VAL A 539 -5.52 14.05 -4.86
CA VAL A 539 -4.78 15.31 -4.85
C VAL A 539 -3.38 15.15 -5.46
N PRO A 540 -2.53 14.19 -5.04
CA PRO A 540 -1.22 14.02 -5.65
C PRO A 540 -1.28 13.70 -7.15
N LEU A 541 -2.28 12.91 -7.57
CA LEU A 541 -2.44 12.55 -8.98
C LEU A 541 -2.93 13.74 -9.84
N LEU A 542 -3.86 14.55 -9.34
CA LEU A 542 -4.30 15.78 -10.02
C LEU A 542 -3.14 16.78 -10.19
N LEU A 543 -2.28 16.91 -9.17
CA LEU A 543 -1.05 17.71 -9.26
C LEU A 543 -0.10 17.14 -10.32
N LYS A 544 0.14 15.82 -10.37
CA LYS A 544 0.92 15.15 -11.43
C LYS A 544 0.35 15.39 -12.84
N LEU A 545 -0.98 15.52 -12.96
CA LEU A 545 -1.69 15.79 -14.20
C LEU A 545 -1.69 17.28 -14.61
N ASN A 546 -1.08 18.16 -13.82
CA ASN A 546 -1.06 19.61 -13.99
C ASN A 546 -2.47 20.24 -13.91
N GLN A 547 -3.31 19.75 -12.98
CA GLN A 547 -4.64 20.28 -12.65
C GLN A 547 -4.68 20.83 -11.21
N PRO A 548 -3.97 21.94 -10.92
CA PRO A 548 -3.79 22.42 -9.55
C PRO A 548 -5.06 22.97 -8.90
N GLU A 549 -5.97 23.58 -9.68
CA GLU A 549 -7.21 24.17 -9.16
C GLU A 549 -8.18 23.08 -8.68
N ASP A 550 -8.35 22.02 -9.47
CA ASP A 550 -9.13 20.84 -9.08
C ASP A 550 -8.52 20.13 -7.87
N ALA A 551 -7.18 20.01 -7.83
CA ALA A 551 -6.46 19.42 -6.70
C ALA A 551 -6.71 20.21 -5.41
N LEU A 552 -6.66 21.54 -5.48
CA LEU A 552 -6.92 22.41 -4.34
C LEU A 552 -8.38 22.31 -3.89
N SER A 553 -9.34 22.27 -4.82
CA SER A 553 -10.76 22.07 -4.48
C SER A 553 -10.96 20.76 -3.71
N LYS A 554 -10.44 19.63 -4.22
CA LYS A 554 -10.57 18.33 -3.55
C LYS A 554 -9.85 18.29 -2.20
N ALA A 555 -8.71 18.97 -2.08
CA ALA A 555 -7.98 19.08 -0.82
C ALA A 555 -8.80 19.85 0.22
N VAL A 556 -9.42 20.98 -0.16
CA VAL A 556 -10.28 21.77 0.72
C VAL A 556 -11.52 20.96 1.14
N ASP A 557 -12.16 20.26 0.21
CA ASP A 557 -13.32 19.40 0.50
C ASP A 557 -12.99 18.25 1.47
N SER A 558 -11.75 17.77 1.46
CA SER A 558 -11.28 16.71 2.36
C SER A 558 -11.12 17.16 3.82
N GLY A 559 -10.91 18.47 4.04
CA GLY A 559 -10.59 19.04 5.35
C GLY A 559 -9.17 18.72 5.86
N ASP A 560 -8.34 18.02 5.07
CA ASP A 560 -6.96 17.71 5.43
C ASP A 560 -6.03 18.89 5.12
N ALA A 561 -5.49 19.51 6.17
CA ALA A 561 -4.61 20.67 6.04
C ALA A 561 -3.31 20.34 5.29
N ASP A 562 -2.79 19.11 5.41
CA ASP A 562 -1.53 18.73 4.77
C ASP A 562 -1.72 18.63 3.25
N LEU A 563 -2.84 18.07 2.79
CA LEU A 563 -3.19 18.04 1.37
C LEU A 563 -3.41 19.44 0.80
N VAL A 564 -4.02 20.34 1.58
CA VAL A 564 -4.21 21.74 1.18
C VAL A 564 -2.86 22.45 1.04
N TYR A 565 -1.95 22.29 2.01
CA TYR A 565 -0.60 22.84 1.91
C TYR A 565 0.18 22.26 0.73
N GLN A 566 0.07 20.96 0.48
CA GLN A 566 0.69 20.31 -0.66
C GLN A 566 0.25 20.97 -1.99
N ALA A 567 -1.06 21.18 -2.17
CA ALA A 567 -1.59 21.85 -3.36
C ALA A 567 -1.14 23.32 -3.45
N ILE A 568 -1.14 24.06 -2.34
CA ILE A 568 -0.66 25.44 -2.26
C ILE A 568 0.81 25.55 -2.67
N PHE A 569 1.68 24.69 -2.14
CA PHE A 569 3.10 24.71 -2.46
C PHE A 569 3.36 24.38 -3.93
N TYR A 570 2.68 23.38 -4.46
CA TYR A 570 2.76 23.05 -5.87
C TYR A 570 2.34 24.25 -6.76
N MET A 571 1.20 24.87 -6.44
CA MET A 571 0.72 26.06 -7.15
C MET A 571 1.71 27.23 -7.09
N LYS A 572 2.34 27.45 -5.94
CA LYS A 572 3.33 28.52 -5.77
C LYS A 572 4.57 28.31 -6.64
N GLU A 573 5.03 27.06 -6.76
CA GLU A 573 6.23 26.72 -7.53
C GLU A 573 5.96 26.64 -9.04
N HIS A 574 4.83 26.05 -9.44
CA HIS A 574 4.55 25.70 -10.84
C HIS A 574 3.52 26.62 -11.53
N ALA A 575 2.74 27.38 -10.76
CA ALA A 575 1.69 28.29 -11.24
C ALA A 575 1.77 29.67 -10.55
N SER A 576 2.98 30.24 -10.46
CA SER A 576 3.25 31.50 -9.76
C SER A 576 2.52 32.70 -10.35
N ALA A 577 2.26 32.70 -11.66
CA ALA A 577 1.51 33.76 -12.35
C ALA A 577 0.05 33.76 -11.90
N GLY A 578 -0.36 34.81 -11.17
CA GLY A 578 -1.73 34.94 -10.67
C GLY A 578 -2.07 33.97 -9.53
N PHE A 579 -1.07 33.40 -8.85
CA PHE A 579 -1.26 32.47 -7.74
C PHE A 579 -2.23 33.00 -6.66
N ASN A 580 -2.01 34.22 -6.16
CA ASN A 580 -2.87 34.84 -5.15
C ASN A 580 -4.33 35.01 -5.63
N LEU A 581 -4.51 35.38 -6.91
CA LEU A 581 -5.83 35.56 -7.51
C LEU A 581 -6.61 34.24 -7.57
N LYS A 582 -5.93 33.14 -7.92
CA LYS A 582 -6.52 31.80 -7.95
C LYS A 582 -6.83 31.29 -6.55
N LEU A 583 -5.89 31.47 -5.62
CA LEU A 583 -6.05 31.05 -4.22
C LEU A 583 -7.24 31.74 -3.54
N ARG A 584 -7.55 32.99 -3.93
CA ARG A 584 -8.69 33.76 -3.43
C ARG A 584 -10.05 33.10 -3.70
N GLN A 585 -10.14 32.25 -4.72
CA GLN A 585 -11.37 31.50 -5.00
C GLN A 585 -11.65 30.42 -3.93
N PHE A 586 -10.66 30.11 -3.08
CA PHE A 586 -10.71 29.09 -2.04
C PHE A 586 -10.41 29.70 -0.66
N PRO A 587 -11.42 30.26 0.05
CA PRO A 587 -11.20 31.00 1.30
C PRO A 587 -10.46 30.21 2.40
N VAL A 588 -10.72 28.90 2.51
CA VAL A 588 -10.04 28.03 3.49
C VAL A 588 -8.55 27.92 3.18
N ALA A 589 -8.20 27.73 1.91
CA ALA A 589 -6.81 27.65 1.46
C ALA A 589 -6.09 29.00 1.64
N MET A 590 -6.77 30.12 1.36
CA MET A 590 -6.23 31.46 1.60
C MET A 590 -5.92 31.69 3.09
N ASN A 591 -6.83 31.33 4.00
CA ASN A 591 -6.61 31.46 5.44
C ASN A 591 -5.43 30.62 5.94
N LEU A 592 -5.28 29.40 5.44
CA LEU A 592 -4.13 28.54 5.76
C LEU A 592 -2.82 29.13 5.20
N TYR A 593 -2.85 29.70 4.00
CA TYR A 593 -1.69 30.38 3.44
C TYR A 593 -1.31 31.64 4.22
N GLN A 594 -2.29 32.45 4.64
CA GLN A 594 -2.05 33.61 5.52
C GLN A 594 -1.44 33.19 6.87
N LYS A 595 -1.92 32.09 7.46
CA LYS A 595 -1.33 31.53 8.69
C LYS A 595 0.14 31.14 8.46
N LEU A 596 0.43 30.46 7.36
CA LEU A 596 1.80 30.07 6.99
C LEU A 596 2.71 31.30 6.78
N CYS A 597 2.21 32.36 6.14
CA CYS A 597 2.94 33.61 5.96
C CYS A 597 3.18 34.31 7.30
N ARG A 598 2.22 34.29 8.23
CA ARG A 598 2.42 34.87 9.57
C ARG A 598 3.60 34.25 10.32
N GLU A 599 3.84 32.95 10.14
CA GLU A 599 4.91 32.21 10.81
C GLU A 599 6.27 32.37 10.11
N ASN A 600 6.29 32.45 8.77
CA ASN A 600 7.54 32.37 7.99
C ASN A 600 7.92 33.65 7.25
N ASP A 601 6.97 34.50 6.87
CA ASP A 601 7.19 35.64 5.97
C ASP A 601 6.14 36.76 6.19
N ARG A 602 6.46 37.70 7.09
CA ARG A 602 5.56 38.79 7.50
C ARG A 602 5.35 39.83 6.40
N GLU A 603 6.35 40.11 5.57
CA GLU A 603 6.20 41.06 4.44
C GLU A 603 5.18 40.55 3.44
N LYS A 604 5.24 39.26 3.07
CA LYS A 604 4.24 38.65 2.19
C LYS A 604 2.84 38.65 2.80
N LEU A 605 2.72 38.49 4.12
CA LEU A 605 1.43 38.57 4.79
C LEU A 605 0.82 39.98 4.64
N GLU A 606 1.63 41.02 4.81
CA GLU A 606 1.19 42.41 4.64
C GLU A 606 0.76 42.67 3.19
N ASP A 607 1.54 42.23 2.20
CA ASP A 607 1.18 42.35 0.78
C ASP A 607 -0.16 41.68 0.45
N LEU A 608 -0.44 40.51 1.03
CA LEU A 608 -1.70 39.79 0.83
C LEU A 608 -2.89 40.54 1.43
N ILE A 609 -2.73 41.06 2.64
CA ILE A 609 -3.78 41.81 3.34
C ILE A 609 -4.08 43.14 2.63
N ASP A 610 -3.04 43.82 2.14
CA ASP A 610 -3.18 45.05 1.36
C ASP A 610 -3.92 44.79 0.04
N GLN A 611 -3.59 43.68 -0.66
CA GLN A 611 -4.31 43.25 -1.87
C GLN A 611 -5.79 42.91 -1.62
N GLU A 612 -6.16 42.48 -0.40
CA GLU A 612 -7.55 42.20 -0.02
C GLU A 612 -8.31 43.41 0.52
N ASP A 613 -7.66 44.57 0.64
CA ASP A 613 -8.18 45.77 1.29
C ASP A 613 -8.66 45.52 2.75
N ASP A 614 -8.10 44.51 3.44
CA ASP A 614 -8.43 44.23 4.85
C ASP A 614 -7.64 45.15 5.79
N HIS A 615 -8.10 46.39 5.86
CA HIS A 615 -7.52 47.41 6.73
C HIS A 615 -7.65 47.06 8.23
N ALA A 616 -8.61 46.22 8.63
CA ALA A 616 -8.76 45.81 10.02
C ALA A 616 -7.66 44.81 10.44
N ALA A 617 -7.33 43.85 9.57
CA ALA A 617 -6.21 42.94 9.78
C ALA A 617 -4.87 43.69 9.75
N MET A 618 -4.69 44.62 8.81
CA MET A 618 -3.47 45.44 8.73
C MET A 618 -3.25 46.27 10.00
N ALA A 619 -4.31 46.89 10.53
CA ALA A 619 -4.24 47.64 11.77
C ALA A 619 -3.79 46.79 12.96
N LYS A 620 -4.25 45.54 13.06
CA LYS A 620 -3.82 44.60 14.11
C LYS A 620 -2.33 44.28 14.02
N ILE A 621 -1.81 44.02 12.81
CA ILE A 621 -0.38 43.77 12.58
C ILE A 621 0.45 44.98 13.03
N LYS A 622 0.04 46.20 12.67
CA LYS A 622 0.74 47.43 13.07
C LYS A 622 0.64 47.72 14.57
N ILE A 623 -0.44 47.29 15.25
CA ILE A 623 -0.52 47.33 16.72
C ILE A 623 0.48 46.34 17.34
N GLU A 624 0.60 45.12 16.82
CA GLU A 624 1.61 44.16 17.29
C GLU A 624 3.03 44.69 17.08
N ASP A 625 3.31 45.32 15.93
CA ASP A 625 4.61 45.97 15.66
C ASP A 625 4.91 47.06 16.70
N ALA A 626 3.89 47.86 17.03
CA ALA A 626 4.02 48.89 18.05
C ALA A 626 4.31 48.32 19.44
N MET A 627 3.71 47.18 19.80
CA MET A 627 3.96 46.53 21.09
C MET A 627 5.36 45.92 21.18
N ASN A 628 5.91 45.45 20.06
CA ASN A 628 7.25 44.87 19.99
C ASN A 628 8.36 45.90 19.76
N ALA A 629 8.03 47.15 19.45
CA ALA A 629 9.00 48.20 19.17
C ALA A 629 9.83 48.57 20.42
N SER A 630 11.17 48.53 20.30
CA SER A 630 12.08 48.88 21.40
C SER A 630 12.24 50.38 21.62
N ARG A 631 11.98 51.20 20.59
CA ARG A 631 12.10 52.67 20.65
C ARG A 631 10.73 53.33 20.74
N LYS A 632 10.62 54.37 21.56
CA LYS A 632 9.38 55.11 21.82
C LYS A 632 8.81 55.74 20.55
N GLU A 633 9.68 56.31 19.72
CA GLU A 633 9.32 56.96 18.46
C GLU A 633 8.80 55.94 17.44
N GLN A 634 9.41 54.75 17.38
CA GLN A 634 8.97 53.66 16.51
C GLN A 634 7.59 53.13 16.94
N LYS A 635 7.37 52.97 18.25
CA LYS A 635 6.06 52.59 18.79
C LYS A 635 4.96 53.57 18.40
N ILE A 636 5.22 54.87 18.57
CA ILE A 636 4.28 55.92 18.16
C ILE A 636 4.01 55.88 16.66
N ALA A 637 5.05 55.74 15.83
CA ALA A 637 4.90 55.69 14.37
C ALA A 637 4.07 54.47 13.92
N ALA A 638 4.31 53.28 14.47
CA ALA A 638 3.55 52.07 14.17
C ALA A 638 2.08 52.20 14.59
N MET A 639 1.80 52.79 15.77
CA MET A 639 0.42 53.07 16.19
C MET A 639 -0.29 54.08 15.28
N GLN A 640 0.43 55.07 14.75
CA GLN A 640 -0.14 56.02 13.78
C GLN A 640 -0.56 55.32 12.49
N LEU A 641 0.26 54.42 11.97
CA LEU A 641 -0.09 53.62 10.79
C LEU A 641 -1.31 52.73 11.08
N ALA A 642 -1.36 52.08 12.25
CA ALA A 642 -2.52 51.32 12.67
C ALA A 642 -3.80 52.16 12.73
N ALA A 643 -3.72 53.39 13.25
CA ALA A 643 -4.87 54.31 13.31
C ALA A 643 -5.33 54.75 11.92
N GLU A 644 -4.41 54.97 10.98
CA GLU A 644 -4.76 55.30 9.61
C GLU A 644 -5.55 54.17 8.93
N HIS A 645 -5.13 52.91 9.12
CA HIS A 645 -5.86 51.77 8.60
C HIS A 645 -7.23 51.61 9.28
N LEU A 646 -7.32 51.73 10.61
CA LEU A 646 -8.59 51.68 11.35
C LEU A 646 -9.59 52.75 10.90
N ARG A 647 -9.14 53.96 10.53
CA ARG A 647 -10.02 55.01 9.97
C ARG A 647 -10.69 54.63 8.66
N ARG A 648 -10.07 53.72 7.90
CA ARG A 648 -10.64 53.19 6.65
C ARG A 648 -11.62 52.05 6.91
N THR A 649 -11.82 51.65 8.17
CA THR A 649 -12.78 50.63 8.59
C THR A 649 -14.02 51.27 9.24
N PRO A 650 -15.14 50.53 9.40
CA PRO A 650 -16.32 51.02 10.12
C PRO A 650 -16.10 51.21 11.64
N ASP A 651 -14.96 50.79 12.20
CA ASP A 651 -14.69 50.86 13.65
C ASP A 651 -14.21 52.27 14.07
N GLU A 652 -15.13 53.22 14.07
CA GLU A 652 -14.88 54.60 14.50
C GLU A 652 -14.39 54.68 15.95
N PHE A 653 -14.90 53.78 16.81
CA PHE A 653 -14.51 53.72 18.21
C PHE A 653 -13.04 53.30 18.35
N GLY A 654 -12.63 52.21 17.71
CA GLY A 654 -11.25 51.72 17.73
C GLY A 654 -10.26 52.75 17.19
N ALA A 655 -10.59 53.39 16.07
CA ALA A 655 -9.78 54.47 15.51
C ALA A 655 -9.60 55.63 16.51
N HIS A 656 -10.71 56.10 17.11
CA HIS A 656 -10.68 57.19 18.08
C HIS A 656 -9.89 56.82 19.36
N GLN A 657 -10.06 55.60 19.88
CA GLN A 657 -9.30 55.14 21.05
C GLN A 657 -7.80 55.06 20.76
N LEU A 658 -7.40 54.60 19.57
CA LEU A 658 -6.00 54.52 19.19
C LEU A 658 -5.37 55.91 19.02
N GLU A 659 -6.11 56.88 18.48
CA GLU A 659 -5.69 58.28 18.42
C GLU A 659 -5.48 58.89 19.80
N LEU A 660 -6.41 58.65 20.74
CA LEU A 660 -6.25 59.07 22.13
C LEU A 660 -5.02 58.40 22.75
N HIS A 661 -4.79 57.11 22.49
CA HIS A 661 -3.62 56.42 23.00
C HIS A 661 -2.30 57.00 22.44
N ILE A 662 -2.22 57.29 21.14
CA ILE A 662 -1.07 57.97 20.51
C ILE A 662 -0.83 59.34 21.15
N LYS A 663 -1.92 60.08 21.40
CA LYS A 663 -1.87 61.38 22.05
C LYS A 663 -1.33 61.26 23.49
N LEU A 664 -1.73 60.22 24.23
CA LEU A 664 -1.22 59.94 25.57
C LEU A 664 0.28 59.63 25.55
N LEU A 665 0.73 58.76 24.65
CA LEU A 665 2.16 58.41 24.51
C LEU A 665 3.02 59.65 24.21
N ARG A 666 2.52 60.56 23.35
CA ARG A 666 3.19 61.83 23.06
C ARG A 666 3.24 62.75 24.29
N SER A 667 2.16 62.87 25.03
CA SER A 667 2.12 63.67 26.27
C SER A 667 3.05 63.07 27.33
N GLN A 668 3.05 61.76 27.53
CA GLN A 668 3.98 61.06 28.44
C GLN A 668 5.43 61.28 28.05
N MET A 669 5.77 61.12 26.77
CA MET A 669 7.13 61.34 26.27
C MET A 669 7.60 62.79 26.51
N LYS A 670 6.72 63.78 26.30
CA LYS A 670 7.01 65.19 26.64
C LYS A 670 7.20 65.40 28.14
N PHE A 671 6.41 64.75 28.99
CA PHE A 671 6.55 64.87 30.44
C PHE A 671 7.80 64.20 30.97
N GLU A 672 8.20 63.04 30.44
CA GLU A 672 9.48 62.41 30.79
C GLU A 672 10.69 63.25 30.37
N GLN A 673 10.62 63.97 29.24
CA GLN A 673 11.67 64.92 28.85
C GLN A 673 11.80 66.07 29.85
N LYS A 674 10.68 66.58 30.38
CA LYS A 674 10.68 67.64 31.40
C LYS A 674 11.04 67.12 32.79
N LEU A 675 10.70 65.87 33.10
CA LEU A 675 10.87 65.22 34.40
C LEU A 675 11.54 63.85 34.22
N PRO A 676 12.87 63.79 34.02
CA PRO A 676 13.58 62.55 33.68
C PRO A 676 13.53 61.47 34.78
N SER A 677 13.19 61.85 36.01
CA SER A 677 13.04 60.94 37.15
C SER A 677 11.75 60.11 37.11
N LEU A 678 10.77 60.51 36.30
CA LEU A 678 9.50 59.80 36.14
C LEU A 678 9.56 58.87 34.93
N LYS A 679 9.09 57.63 35.10
CA LYS A 679 8.84 56.67 34.01
C LYS A 679 7.34 56.65 33.75
N LEU A 680 6.90 57.43 32.77
CA LEU A 680 5.48 57.63 32.42
C LEU A 680 5.08 56.95 31.12
N PHE A 681 6.03 56.67 30.25
CA PHE A 681 5.74 56.12 28.93
C PHE A 681 5.06 54.76 29.04
N ASP A 682 4.01 54.56 28.24
CA ASP A 682 3.20 53.33 28.16
C ASP A 682 2.33 53.04 29.39
N LEU A 683 2.25 53.97 30.35
CA LEU A 683 1.29 53.87 31.45
C LEU A 683 -0.13 54.17 30.96
N HIS A 684 -1.13 53.63 31.64
CA HIS A 684 -2.51 54.05 31.39
C HIS A 684 -2.75 55.49 31.89
N VAL A 685 -3.82 56.14 31.42
CA VAL A 685 -4.17 57.52 31.85
C VAL A 685 -4.22 57.64 33.37
N ASN A 686 -4.84 56.67 34.05
CA ASN A 686 -4.95 56.67 35.51
C ASN A 686 -3.59 56.56 36.21
N ASP A 687 -2.70 55.70 35.72
CA ASP A 687 -1.39 55.46 36.31
C ASP A 687 -0.46 56.65 36.06
N THR A 688 -0.54 57.23 34.86
CA THR A 688 0.12 58.50 34.51
C THR A 688 -0.28 59.61 35.48
N LEU A 689 -1.59 59.77 35.71
CA LEU A 689 -2.10 60.74 36.67
C LEU A 689 -1.62 60.45 38.10
N MET A 690 -1.58 59.18 38.52
CA MET A 690 -1.08 58.83 39.84
C MET A 690 0.40 59.15 40.02
N GLU A 691 1.27 58.85 39.04
CA GLU A 691 2.70 59.19 39.11
C GLU A 691 2.93 60.71 39.13
N LEU A 692 2.20 61.47 38.31
CA LEU A 692 2.27 62.95 38.32
C LEU A 692 1.79 63.54 39.66
N LEU A 693 0.69 63.01 40.21
CA LEU A 693 0.16 63.44 41.51
C LEU A 693 1.13 63.10 42.66
N LYS A 694 1.87 61.99 42.59
CA LYS A 694 2.85 61.63 43.63
C LYS A 694 3.99 62.64 43.73
N VAL A 695 4.44 63.17 42.59
CA VAL A 695 5.51 64.18 42.54
C VAL A 695 4.98 65.60 42.75
N SER A 696 3.69 65.75 43.07
CA SER A 696 3.00 67.02 43.29
C SER A 696 2.95 67.94 42.05
N GLU A 697 3.11 67.38 40.86
CA GLU A 697 3.00 68.10 39.58
C GLU A 697 1.54 68.26 39.15
N LEU A 698 0.80 69.09 39.90
CA LEU A 698 -0.63 69.27 39.73
C LEU A 698 -1.02 69.87 38.38
N ARG A 699 -0.20 70.75 37.81
CA ARG A 699 -0.49 71.40 36.51
C ARG A 699 -0.50 70.38 35.36
N ALA A 700 0.51 69.51 35.30
CA ALA A 700 0.58 68.45 34.31
C ALA A 700 -0.54 67.42 34.48
N ALA A 701 -0.89 67.09 35.73
CA ALA A 701 -2.00 66.19 36.02
C ALA A 701 -3.37 66.78 35.63
N GLU A 702 -3.59 68.08 35.84
CA GLU A 702 -4.80 68.79 35.38
C GLU A 702 -4.87 68.89 33.85
N GLU A 703 -3.73 69.07 33.18
CA GLU A 703 -3.62 69.04 31.72
C GLU A 703 -4.09 67.68 31.16
N ILE A 704 -3.54 66.56 31.66
CA ILE A 704 -3.98 65.20 31.29
C ILE A 704 -5.45 64.97 31.63
N LYS A 705 -5.92 65.40 32.80
CA LYS A 705 -7.35 65.26 33.18
C LYS A 705 -8.26 65.91 32.14
N LYS A 706 -7.95 67.15 31.74
CA LYS A 706 -8.74 67.90 30.75
C LYS A 706 -8.63 67.29 29.36
N GLU A 707 -7.42 66.90 28.96
CA GLU A 707 -7.11 66.37 27.64
C GLU A 707 -7.80 65.02 27.36
N PHE A 708 -7.93 64.17 28.38
CA PHE A 708 -8.54 62.84 28.29
C PHE A 708 -9.94 62.76 28.90
N ALA A 709 -10.57 63.91 29.18
CA ALA A 709 -11.92 64.02 29.74
C ALA A 709 -12.16 63.11 30.97
N VAL A 710 -11.17 63.01 31.87
CA VAL A 710 -11.26 62.18 33.07
C VAL A 710 -12.34 62.76 33.99
N SER A 711 -13.38 61.98 34.27
CA SER A 711 -14.52 62.43 35.08
C SER A 711 -14.08 62.97 36.45
N ASP A 712 -14.78 64.00 36.94
CA ASP A 712 -14.45 64.61 38.24
C ASP A 712 -14.50 63.61 39.39
N ARG A 713 -15.38 62.62 39.30
CA ARG A 713 -15.44 61.51 40.27
C ARG A 713 -14.17 60.66 40.22
N ARG A 714 -13.68 60.29 39.04
CA ARG A 714 -12.45 59.50 38.90
C ARG A 714 -11.23 60.31 39.30
N TRP A 715 -11.17 61.58 38.93
CA TRP A 715 -10.13 62.52 39.35
C TRP A 715 -10.03 62.62 40.88
N MET A 716 -11.17 62.82 41.55
CA MET A 716 -11.21 62.88 43.01
C MET A 716 -10.76 61.56 43.65
N TRP A 717 -11.14 60.42 43.07
CA TRP A 717 -10.68 59.10 43.52
C TRP A 717 -9.16 58.94 43.41
N LEU A 718 -8.56 59.30 42.28
CA LEU A 718 -7.12 59.18 42.07
C LEU A 718 -6.34 60.08 43.02
N ARG A 719 -6.77 61.34 43.20
CA ARG A 719 -6.19 62.25 44.19
C ARG A 719 -6.28 61.71 45.60
N ALA A 720 -7.46 61.26 46.03
CA ALA A 720 -7.66 60.68 47.35
C ALA A 720 -6.77 59.43 47.55
N LYS A 721 -6.65 58.57 46.53
CA LYS A 721 -5.82 57.36 46.58
C LYS A 721 -4.33 57.69 46.71
N VAL A 722 -3.84 58.70 46.00
CA VAL A 722 -2.43 59.14 46.09
C VAL A 722 -2.13 59.76 47.46
N LEU A 723 -2.99 60.67 47.92
CA LEU A 723 -2.85 61.30 49.25
C LEU A 723 -2.87 60.27 50.38
N ALA A 724 -3.79 59.30 50.32
CA ALA A 724 -3.86 58.21 51.30
C ALA A 724 -2.60 57.32 51.25
N LYS A 725 -2.08 57.01 50.04
CA LYS A 725 -0.84 56.24 49.89
C LYS A 725 0.40 56.97 50.42
N GLN A 726 0.42 58.30 50.36
CA GLN A 726 1.50 59.14 50.88
C GLN A 726 1.33 59.49 52.37
N GLY A 727 0.25 59.06 53.02
CA GLY A 727 -0.04 59.38 54.42
C GLY A 727 -0.41 60.84 54.67
N GLN A 728 -0.78 61.61 53.64
CA GLN A 728 -1.17 63.01 53.75
C GLN A 728 -2.65 63.15 54.16
N TRP A 729 -2.94 62.78 55.41
CA TRP A 729 -4.31 62.69 55.93
C TRP A 729 -5.00 64.05 56.07
N ASP A 730 -4.25 65.11 56.41
CA ASP A 730 -4.80 66.47 56.53
C ASP A 730 -5.32 67.01 55.20
N GLU A 731 -4.60 66.76 54.11
CA GLU A 731 -5.01 67.14 52.75
C GLU A 731 -6.16 66.27 52.24
N LEU A 732 -6.20 64.99 52.65
CA LEU A 732 -7.33 64.11 52.37
C LEU A 732 -8.61 64.60 53.07
N GLU A 733 -8.51 65.06 54.31
CA GLU A 733 -9.63 65.65 55.06
C GLU A 733 -10.12 66.93 54.38
N LYS A 734 -9.22 67.81 53.93
CA LYS A 734 -9.58 69.00 53.14
C LYS A 734 -10.29 68.61 51.84
N LEU A 735 -9.80 67.59 51.12
CA LEU A 735 -10.41 67.10 49.88
C LEU A 735 -11.84 66.59 50.11
N SER A 736 -12.09 65.93 51.25
CA SER A 736 -13.43 65.45 51.63
C SER A 736 -14.43 66.57 51.93
N LYS A 737 -13.96 67.76 52.34
CA LYS A 737 -14.80 68.91 52.73
C LYS A 737 -15.13 69.84 51.57
N GLN A 738 -14.56 69.64 50.38
CA GLN A 738 -14.76 70.52 49.22
C GLN A 738 -16.23 70.62 48.77
N LYS A 739 -17.02 69.58 48.98
CA LYS A 739 -18.47 69.55 48.69
C LYS A 739 -19.20 68.92 49.87
N ARG A 740 -20.47 69.31 50.09
CA ARG A 740 -21.33 68.77 51.17
C ARG A 740 -21.40 67.24 51.15
N VAL A 741 -21.43 66.65 49.95
CA VAL A 741 -21.22 65.22 49.72
C VAL A 741 -20.11 65.08 48.67
N PRO A 742 -18.98 64.40 48.97
CA PRO A 742 -17.91 64.19 48.01
C PRO A 742 -18.38 63.38 46.80
N LEU A 743 -17.77 63.59 45.63
CA LEU A 743 -18.15 62.88 44.39
C LEU A 743 -17.93 61.36 44.46
N ILE A 744 -16.96 60.91 45.25
CA ILE A 744 -16.71 59.49 45.53
C ILE A 744 -17.52 58.97 46.74
N GLY A 745 -18.33 59.84 47.35
CA GLY A 745 -19.03 59.60 48.62
C GLY A 745 -18.07 59.51 49.81
N PHE A 746 -18.60 59.65 51.03
CA PHE A 746 -17.80 59.38 52.24
C PHE A 746 -17.35 57.90 52.32
N GLN A 747 -18.06 57.01 51.62
CA GLN A 747 -17.71 55.61 51.49
C GLN A 747 -16.35 55.42 50.83
N GLY A 748 -16.07 56.18 49.75
CA GLY A 748 -14.78 56.10 49.07
C GLY A 748 -13.61 56.55 49.94
N PHE A 749 -13.81 57.59 50.75
CA PHE A 749 -12.80 58.05 51.70
C PHE A 749 -12.59 57.06 52.85
N ALA A 750 -13.67 56.50 53.40
CA ALA A 750 -13.61 55.45 54.41
C ALA A 750 -12.85 54.21 53.91
N GLU A 751 -13.16 53.76 52.68
CA GLU A 751 -12.48 52.62 52.04
C GLU A 751 -10.97 52.84 51.92
N LEU A 752 -10.56 54.02 51.42
CA LEU A 752 -9.15 54.36 51.24
C LEU A 752 -8.42 54.43 52.59
N CYS A 753 -9.02 55.06 53.60
CA CYS A 753 -8.41 55.17 54.93
C CYS A 753 -8.26 53.81 55.61
N LEU A 754 -9.26 52.92 55.49
CA LEU A 754 -9.17 51.55 56.01
C LEU A 754 -8.13 50.71 55.27
N THR A 755 -8.03 50.87 53.95
CA THR A 755 -7.04 50.13 53.13
C THR A 755 -5.61 50.48 53.52
N TYR A 756 -5.33 51.74 53.82
CA TYR A 756 -4.01 52.23 54.26
C TYR A 756 -3.89 52.34 55.80
N GLN A 757 -4.73 51.61 56.53
CA GLN A 757 -4.68 51.39 57.99
C GLN A 757 -4.80 52.63 58.90
N ASN A 758 -5.28 53.78 58.41
CA ASN A 758 -5.59 54.92 59.28
C ASN A 758 -7.05 54.84 59.76
N LYS A 759 -7.24 54.13 60.87
CA LYS A 759 -8.54 53.93 61.51
C LYS A 759 -9.14 55.25 62.00
N MET A 760 -8.34 56.09 62.68
CA MET A 760 -8.81 57.35 63.26
C MET A 760 -9.42 58.28 62.20
N GLU A 761 -8.77 58.37 61.04
CA GLU A 761 -9.26 59.16 59.90
C GLU A 761 -10.46 58.50 59.23
N ALA A 762 -10.47 57.16 59.10
CA ALA A 762 -11.60 56.41 58.56
C ALA A 762 -12.89 56.64 59.37
N LEU A 763 -12.80 56.68 60.70
CA LEU A 763 -13.96 56.87 61.59
C LEU A 763 -14.73 58.16 61.27
N LYS A 764 -14.03 59.26 60.96
CA LYS A 764 -14.65 60.54 60.58
C LYS A 764 -15.58 60.43 59.37
N TYR A 765 -15.25 59.54 58.42
CA TYR A 765 -16.05 59.30 57.22
C TYR A 765 -17.12 58.25 57.44
N ILE A 766 -16.83 57.20 58.21
CA ILE A 766 -17.77 56.12 58.55
C ILE A 766 -18.99 56.69 59.30
N LEU A 767 -18.78 57.63 60.22
CA LEU A 767 -19.87 58.28 60.96
C LEU A 767 -20.84 59.08 60.06
N LYS A 768 -20.39 59.47 58.86
CA LYS A 768 -21.19 60.24 57.88
C LYS A 768 -21.90 59.33 56.85
N LEU A 769 -21.73 58.02 56.92
CA LEU A 769 -22.40 57.07 56.04
C LEU A 769 -23.87 56.90 56.44
N LYS A 770 -24.72 56.63 55.44
CA LYS A 770 -26.09 56.15 55.66
C LYS A 770 -26.06 54.73 56.25
N GLU A 771 -27.09 54.36 57.01
CA GLU A 771 -27.10 53.17 57.88
C GLU A 771 -26.80 51.83 57.16
N ASP A 772 -27.27 51.68 55.92
CA ASP A 772 -27.19 50.43 55.15
C ASP A 772 -25.72 49.98 54.83
N PRO A 773 -24.85 50.78 54.20
CA PRO A 773 -23.43 50.43 54.06
C PRO A 773 -22.63 50.57 55.36
N LYS A 774 -23.06 51.41 56.32
CA LYS A 774 -22.28 51.80 57.50
C LYS A 774 -21.84 50.60 58.35
N VAL A 775 -22.72 49.62 58.53
CA VAL A 775 -22.47 48.40 59.32
C VAL A 775 -21.25 47.63 58.80
N ASN A 776 -21.11 47.52 57.48
CA ASN A 776 -19.96 46.85 56.85
C ASN A 776 -18.64 47.56 57.12
N TYR A 777 -18.63 48.90 57.07
CA TYR A 777 -17.43 49.69 57.31
C TYR A 777 -17.08 49.77 58.80
N VAL A 778 -18.07 49.80 59.68
CA VAL A 778 -17.89 49.71 61.14
C VAL A 778 -17.25 48.37 61.52
N LEU A 779 -17.73 47.26 60.95
CA LEU A 779 -17.11 45.95 61.15
C LEU A 779 -15.67 45.90 60.62
N ARG A 780 -15.40 46.48 59.45
CA ARG A 780 -14.02 46.54 58.93
C ARG A 780 -13.10 47.43 59.76
N TYR A 781 -13.61 48.52 60.31
CA TYR A 781 -12.89 49.38 61.25
C TYR A 781 -12.49 48.63 62.53
N THR A 782 -13.37 47.76 63.03
CA THR A 782 -13.12 46.93 64.23
C THR A 782 -12.47 45.57 63.94
N ASP A 783 -11.86 45.38 62.76
CA ASP A 783 -11.22 44.13 62.31
C ASP A 783 -12.15 42.91 62.31
N GLY A 784 -13.46 43.13 62.13
CA GLY A 784 -14.49 42.10 62.14
C GLY A 784 -15.01 41.73 63.54
N ASP A 785 -14.55 42.42 64.58
CA ASP A 785 -15.04 42.23 65.95
C ASP A 785 -16.42 42.88 66.12
N ILE A 786 -17.45 42.05 66.14
CA ILE A 786 -18.85 42.44 66.29
C ILE A 786 -19.10 43.09 67.66
N LYS A 787 -18.39 42.68 68.71
CA LYS A 787 -18.58 43.23 70.06
C LYS A 787 -18.09 44.68 70.12
N LYS A 788 -16.91 44.95 69.55
CA LYS A 788 -16.38 46.32 69.41
C LYS A 788 -17.24 47.17 68.48
N ALA A 789 -17.75 46.59 67.39
CA ALA A 789 -18.65 47.28 66.47
C ALA A 789 -19.98 47.68 67.16
N ALA A 790 -20.54 46.78 67.99
CA ALA A 790 -21.74 47.05 68.76
C ALA A 790 -21.52 48.11 69.84
N ALA A 791 -20.38 48.08 70.55
CA ALA A 791 -20.02 49.13 71.50
C ALA A 791 -19.90 50.51 70.82
N LEU A 792 -19.26 50.57 69.64
CA LEU A 792 -19.14 51.80 68.85
C LEU A 792 -20.51 52.30 68.36
N ALA A 793 -21.37 51.41 67.86
CA ALA A 793 -22.72 51.77 67.42
C ALA A 793 -23.61 52.24 68.59
N HIS A 794 -23.44 51.65 69.79
CA HIS A 794 -24.11 52.07 71.01
C HIS A 794 -23.66 53.46 71.47
N GLU A 795 -22.35 53.74 71.45
CA GLU A 795 -21.79 55.05 71.79
C GLU A 795 -22.30 56.15 70.86
N GLN A 796 -22.43 55.85 69.57
CA GLN A 796 -22.98 56.77 68.56
C GLN A 796 -24.52 56.85 68.56
N LYS A 797 -25.19 56.11 69.45
CA LYS A 797 -26.67 56.02 69.56
C LYS A 797 -27.36 55.56 68.26
N ASP A 798 -26.68 54.73 67.46
CA ASP A 798 -27.14 54.26 66.15
C ASP A 798 -27.91 52.93 66.29
N VAL A 799 -29.22 53.03 66.49
CA VAL A 799 -30.10 51.88 66.78
C VAL A 799 -30.26 50.96 65.57
N GLU A 800 -30.26 51.50 64.36
CA GLU A 800 -30.39 50.71 63.13
C GLU A 800 -29.10 49.95 62.81
N CYS A 801 -27.93 50.57 62.98
CA CYS A 801 -26.64 49.86 62.86
C CYS A 801 -26.52 48.72 63.89
N LEU A 802 -27.07 48.89 65.11
CA LEU A 802 -27.14 47.82 66.11
C LEU A 802 -28.07 46.67 65.66
N GLN A 803 -29.22 46.97 65.04
CA GLN A 803 -30.12 45.94 64.52
C GLN A 803 -29.46 45.11 63.40
N LEU A 804 -28.78 45.77 62.47
CA LEU A 804 -28.05 45.09 61.40
C LEU A 804 -26.82 44.31 61.91
N LEU A 805 -26.14 44.79 62.95
CA LEU A 805 -25.06 44.03 63.62
C LEU A 805 -25.59 42.81 64.36
N ARG A 806 -26.80 42.90 64.96
CA ARG A 806 -27.49 41.78 65.59
C ARG A 806 -27.81 40.69 64.58
N GLU A 807 -28.36 41.05 63.42
CA GLU A 807 -28.63 40.11 62.33
C GLU A 807 -27.35 39.39 61.90
N LYS A 808 -26.25 40.14 61.69
CA LYS A 808 -24.93 39.58 61.35
C LYS A 808 -24.30 38.72 62.45
N ALA A 809 -24.58 39.01 63.71
CA ALA A 809 -24.11 38.20 64.83
C ALA A 809 -24.74 36.80 64.81
N ILE A 810 -26.03 36.71 64.42
CA ILE A 810 -26.82 35.47 64.36
C ILE A 810 -26.46 34.62 63.14
N GLU A 811 -26.03 35.23 62.03
CA GLU A 811 -25.60 34.51 60.82
C GLU A 811 -24.47 33.50 61.05
N LYS A 812 -23.62 33.71 62.05
CA LYS A 812 -22.50 32.81 62.38
C LYS A 812 -22.68 32.23 63.79
N ALA A 813 -22.70 30.90 63.90
CA ALA A 813 -22.88 30.18 65.17
C ALA A 813 -21.91 30.60 66.29
N LYS A 814 -20.67 31.00 65.94
CA LYS A 814 -19.66 31.46 66.91
C LYS A 814 -19.95 32.84 67.52
N THR A 815 -20.72 33.69 66.86
CA THR A 815 -21.03 35.06 67.30
C THR A 815 -22.47 35.23 67.76
N ALA A 816 -23.30 34.18 67.67
CA ALA A 816 -24.72 34.23 68.02
C ALA A 816 -24.97 34.64 69.48
N TYR A 817 -24.05 34.33 70.40
CA TYR A 817 -24.15 34.75 71.81
C TYR A 817 -24.11 36.29 71.97
N LEU A 818 -23.47 37.01 71.03
CA LEU A 818 -23.40 38.48 71.05
C LEU A 818 -24.74 39.12 70.70
N ALA A 819 -25.69 38.40 70.10
CA ALA A 819 -27.01 38.94 69.78
C ALA A 819 -27.76 39.40 71.04
N ASN A 820 -27.64 38.64 72.14
CA ASN A 820 -28.23 39.01 73.43
C ASN A 820 -27.61 40.29 74.01
N GLU A 821 -26.29 40.46 73.86
CA GLU A 821 -25.56 41.66 74.33
C GLU A 821 -25.93 42.89 73.47
N ILE A 822 -26.12 42.71 72.16
CA ILE A 822 -26.60 43.76 71.24
C ILE A 822 -28.06 44.11 71.54
N ASP A 823 -28.91 43.13 71.86
CA ASP A 823 -30.30 43.34 72.27
C ASP A 823 -30.40 44.20 73.54
N GLU A 824 -29.50 44.00 74.52
CA GLU A 824 -29.40 44.90 75.67
C GLU A 824 -29.02 46.34 75.27
N TYR A 825 -28.06 46.53 74.36
CA TYR A 825 -27.70 47.87 73.87
C TYR A 825 -28.86 48.56 73.14
N ILE A 826 -29.66 47.81 72.36
CA ILE A 826 -30.86 48.31 71.70
C ILE A 826 -31.93 48.70 72.73
N LEU A 827 -32.17 47.86 73.75
CA LEU A 827 -33.13 48.14 74.83
C LEU A 827 -32.73 49.37 75.65
N ARG A 828 -31.45 49.52 75.99
CA ARG A 828 -30.92 50.69 76.74
C ARG A 828 -31.07 51.99 75.97
N LEU A 829 -30.98 51.97 74.64
CA LEU A 829 -31.20 53.15 73.80
C LEU A 829 -32.69 53.43 73.56
N LYS A 830 -33.53 52.40 73.46
CA LYS A 830 -35.00 52.54 73.34
C LYS A 830 -35.65 53.06 74.63
N ASN A 831 -35.15 52.65 75.80
CA ASN A 831 -35.66 53.10 77.11
C ASN A 831 -35.14 54.49 77.54
N LYS A 832 -34.26 55.11 76.75
CA LYS A 832 -33.70 56.47 76.99
C LYS A 832 -34.19 57.53 75.98
N LYS A 833 -35.20 57.21 75.16
CA LYS A 833 -35.89 58.18 74.29
C LYS A 833 -37.13 58.74 74.97
#